data_AF-A0A7W8BRW6-F1
#
_entry.id   AF-A0A7W8BRW6-F1
#
_cell.length_a   1.000
_cell.length_b   1.000
_cell.length_c   1.000
_cell.angle_alpha   90.00
_cell.angle_beta   90.00
_cell.angle_gamma   90.00
#
_symmetry.space_group_name_H-M   'P 1'
#
loop_
_entity.id
_entity.type
_entity.pdbx_description
1 polymer ?
#
loop_
_entity_poly.entity_id
_entity_poly.type
_entity_poly.pdbx_seq_one_letter_code
_entity_poly.pdbx_strand_id
1 'polypeptide(L)'
;MAEPLAERTRDLYAAAEERLLGIIARSLAADLDAPSWAERKLSAVQQLRRASQAVVDELGKAVTLDVHDAVAEAYNIGHRSAVAELGALSDDARRLVDDVTPNAQAVDRLAQETVDVLTDRHRSILRTVVDKFRAVVAEVTATPLLGTGTRRQAAQDAMRRWADQGVTQFTDVSGRRWQLTSYAEMAVRTSVARAATEAHTRTLTDAGIELVIVSDSPRECDLCRPWERKVLTLTGPAGARTVEVEHATEDGRMVSVRVAGSLDEARARGLQHPNCRHSTSAYTPGITKASPAKSDPEGYAAGQQQREIERTIRKYKRRAASALDPAEQRAANAKVRQWQGAMRDHLAAHPDLRRLRHREQEGASNLPPEQTARARRDGTPPPAPPTPEQVEAARVWSGDDVSVRAMSDDDLAAAMRSDLLDERARARIEREADRRDVEHLLDRAAPGGRLADDLTVFSDAELGRILAHIDDADALRIAAEMDRRDVAARLPDVRADLVGLSDDDLAARVRNALAHGTDDVAGLAAEAHRRDMLARIFPSGALAADLTAVGDDALAWAMQYATRDEVLRIAAEMDRRDAVELPPPAATGDAVADLLTNRAALAAAMSPAPPPDAWGIYDDVIAYAIREGRNTTPDRTPQTRDDDPDEGLSWEERLARAAAAEQAGTGQSVQERAGLKKITRKEARQLYTEWIWQQAAAAEDATNGYLFNRASEGKGYSIESLFSGPARIAYARASEELKEWWESNPRLTQAEFIEQLTGVTQRWADGAKMNTRSQQLKR
;
A
#
# COMPACT_ATOMS: atom_id res chain seq x y z
N MET A 1 -2.84 -16.57 26.35
CA MET A 1 -2.61 -15.51 25.36
C MET A 1 -3.87 -15.09 24.58
N ALA A 2 -5.01 -15.77 24.72
CA ALA A 2 -6.29 -15.43 24.07
C ALA A 2 -7.15 -14.37 24.79
N GLU A 3 -6.79 -13.95 26.00
CA GLU A 3 -7.69 -13.15 26.85
C GLU A 3 -8.00 -11.74 26.29
N PRO A 4 -7.08 -11.00 25.62
CA PRO A 4 -7.36 -9.69 25.03
C PRO A 4 -8.33 -9.72 23.84
N LEU A 5 -8.44 -10.85 23.13
CA LEU A 5 -9.17 -10.94 21.86
C LEU A 5 -10.69 -10.87 22.06
N ALA A 6 -11.20 -11.40 23.18
CA ALA A 6 -12.63 -11.30 23.53
C ALA A 6 -13.02 -9.97 24.21
N GLU A 7 -12.03 -9.17 24.64
CA GLU A 7 -12.26 -7.90 25.33
C GLU A 7 -12.92 -6.88 24.41
N ARG A 8 -12.46 -6.80 23.16
CA ARG A 8 -12.97 -5.86 22.15
C ARG A 8 -14.44 -6.10 21.82
N THR A 9 -14.84 -7.34 21.54
CA THR A 9 -16.25 -7.67 21.26
C THR A 9 -17.13 -7.24 22.42
N ARG A 10 -16.70 -7.56 23.64
CA ARG A 10 -17.41 -7.19 24.86
C ARG A 10 -17.55 -5.66 24.98
N ASP A 11 -16.56 -4.88 24.56
CA ASP A 11 -16.65 -3.41 24.55
C ASP A 11 -17.66 -2.86 23.55
N LEU A 12 -17.80 -3.51 22.40
CA LEU A 12 -18.82 -3.16 21.43
C LEU A 12 -20.23 -3.32 22.03
N TYR A 13 -20.48 -4.46 22.70
CA TYR A 13 -21.75 -4.69 23.39
C TYR A 13 -21.96 -3.72 24.57
N ALA A 14 -20.90 -3.41 25.31
CA ALA A 14 -20.93 -2.44 26.40
C ALA A 14 -21.35 -1.05 25.93
N ALA A 15 -20.68 -0.55 24.88
CA ALA A 15 -20.97 0.74 24.28
C ALA A 15 -22.39 0.78 23.69
N ALA A 16 -22.83 -0.32 23.07
CA ALA A 16 -24.21 -0.43 22.57
C ALA A 16 -25.23 -0.39 23.71
N GLU A 17 -25.00 -1.11 24.81
CA GLU A 17 -25.88 -1.09 26.00
C GLU A 17 -25.96 0.32 26.62
N GLU A 18 -24.81 1.00 26.78
CA GLU A 18 -24.76 2.37 27.28
C GLU A 18 -25.53 3.35 26.37
N ARG A 19 -25.33 3.26 25.05
CA ARG A 19 -26.04 4.10 24.08
C ARG A 19 -27.54 3.86 24.13
N LEU A 20 -27.99 2.60 24.20
CA LEU A 20 -29.39 2.24 24.33
C LEU A 20 -29.99 2.77 25.64
N LEU A 21 -29.34 2.55 26.78
CA LEU A 21 -29.77 3.07 28.08
C LEU A 21 -29.87 4.60 28.07
N GLY A 22 -28.89 5.29 27.48
CA GLY A 22 -28.88 6.74 27.36
C GLY A 22 -30.02 7.28 26.48
N ILE A 23 -30.29 6.63 25.33
CA ILE A 23 -31.43 6.98 24.46
C ILE A 23 -32.73 6.87 25.24
N ILE A 24 -32.90 5.80 26.00
CA ILE A 24 -34.12 5.54 26.75
C ILE A 24 -34.26 6.52 27.93
N ALA A 25 -33.20 6.72 28.72
CA ALA A 25 -33.21 7.65 29.84
C ALA A 25 -33.58 9.07 29.40
N ARG A 26 -32.96 9.57 28.32
CA ARG A 26 -33.32 10.87 27.72
C ARG A 26 -34.75 10.90 27.21
N SER A 27 -35.21 9.82 26.57
CA SER A 27 -36.58 9.70 26.08
C SER A 27 -37.59 9.77 27.21
N LEU A 28 -37.36 9.08 28.34
CA LEU A 28 -38.25 9.10 29.51
C LEU A 28 -38.21 10.43 30.27
N ALA A 29 -37.02 11.01 30.44
CA ALA A 29 -36.83 12.26 31.19
C ALA A 29 -37.43 13.49 30.50
N ALA A 30 -37.44 13.51 29.16
CA ALA A 30 -37.98 14.65 28.42
C ALA A 30 -39.46 14.90 28.78
N ASP A 31 -39.80 16.14 29.10
CA ASP A 31 -41.16 16.59 29.43
C ASP A 31 -41.86 15.79 30.55
N LEU A 32 -41.11 15.20 31.49
CA LEU A 32 -41.64 14.29 32.52
C LEU A 32 -42.79 14.89 33.35
N ASP A 33 -42.77 16.20 33.53
CA ASP A 33 -43.77 16.93 34.31
C ASP A 33 -45.00 17.36 33.47
N ALA A 34 -45.01 17.11 32.15
CA ALA A 34 -46.11 17.50 31.27
C ALA A 34 -47.36 16.61 31.47
N PRO A 35 -48.58 17.17 31.44
CA PRO A 35 -49.82 16.38 31.49
C PRO A 35 -49.95 15.38 30.34
N SER A 36 -49.48 15.74 29.14
CA SER A 36 -49.49 14.90 27.92
C SER A 36 -48.27 13.98 27.79
N TRP A 37 -47.51 13.76 28.87
CA TRP A 37 -46.27 12.97 28.82
C TRP A 37 -46.48 11.58 28.22
N ALA A 38 -47.52 10.85 28.66
CA ALA A 38 -47.79 9.48 28.19
C ALA A 38 -48.07 9.41 26.68
N GLU A 39 -48.91 10.32 26.17
CA GLU A 39 -49.22 10.43 24.74
C GLU A 39 -47.96 10.73 23.91
N ARG A 40 -47.14 11.68 24.38
CA ARG A 40 -45.86 12.04 23.73
C ARG A 40 -44.86 10.88 23.74
N LYS A 41 -44.83 10.04 24.77
CA LYS A 41 -43.95 8.85 24.80
C LYS A 41 -44.45 7.75 23.89
N LEU A 42 -45.77 7.53 23.80
CA LEU A 42 -46.34 6.57 22.87
C LEU A 42 -46.09 6.98 21.40
N SER A 43 -46.18 8.26 21.06
CA SER A 43 -45.82 8.76 19.72
C SER A 43 -44.31 8.65 19.42
N ALA A 44 -43.45 8.70 20.45
CA ALA A 44 -42.00 8.59 20.32
C ALA A 44 -41.49 7.14 20.14
N VAL A 45 -42.34 6.11 20.28
CA VAL A 45 -41.94 4.69 20.19
C VAL A 45 -41.26 4.36 18.85
N GLN A 46 -41.75 4.92 17.74
CA GLN A 46 -41.15 4.68 16.42
C GLN A 46 -39.76 5.33 16.29
N GLN A 47 -39.58 6.52 16.87
CA GLN A 47 -38.27 7.19 16.90
C GLN A 47 -37.29 6.41 17.78
N LEU A 48 -37.74 5.95 18.95
CA LEU A 48 -36.95 5.08 19.83
C LEU A 48 -36.53 3.81 19.11
N ARG A 49 -37.45 3.13 18.43
CA ARG A 49 -37.16 1.91 17.66
C ARG A 49 -36.11 2.16 16.59
N ARG A 50 -36.22 3.23 15.79
CA ARG A 50 -35.22 3.57 14.76
C ARG A 50 -33.85 3.87 15.36
N ALA A 51 -33.82 4.63 16.45
CA ALA A 51 -32.57 4.93 17.15
C ALA A 51 -31.91 3.67 17.74
N SER A 52 -32.71 2.75 18.29
CA SER A 52 -32.20 1.47 18.79
C SER A 52 -31.74 0.54 17.67
N GLN A 53 -32.45 0.50 16.53
CA GLN A 53 -32.08 -0.29 15.35
C GLN A 53 -30.69 0.14 14.85
N ALA A 54 -30.47 1.44 14.68
CA ALA A 54 -29.17 1.95 14.23
C ALA A 54 -28.01 1.54 15.16
N VAL A 55 -28.22 1.51 16.48
CA VAL A 55 -27.20 1.04 17.43
C VAL A 55 -26.95 -0.46 17.28
N VAL A 56 -27.98 -1.26 17.04
CA VAL A 56 -27.87 -2.72 16.89
C VAL A 56 -27.24 -3.11 15.55
N ASP A 57 -27.54 -2.39 14.46
CA ASP A 57 -26.95 -2.66 13.14
C ASP A 57 -25.45 -2.36 13.14
N GLU A 58 -25.04 -1.24 13.72
CA GLU A 58 -23.62 -0.89 13.88
C GLU A 58 -22.89 -1.87 14.81
N LEU A 59 -23.55 -2.31 15.88
CA LEU A 59 -23.03 -3.38 16.73
C LEU A 59 -22.83 -4.68 15.93
N GLY A 60 -23.80 -5.06 15.10
CA GLY A 60 -23.74 -6.25 14.25
C GLY A 60 -22.50 -6.25 13.35
N LYS A 61 -22.30 -5.18 12.58
CA LYS A 61 -21.15 -5.03 11.68
C LYS A 61 -19.82 -5.11 12.43
N ALA A 62 -19.70 -4.35 13.53
CA ALA A 62 -18.46 -4.29 14.29
C ALA A 62 -18.12 -5.62 14.97
N VAL A 63 -19.13 -6.35 15.46
CA VAL A 63 -18.96 -7.67 16.09
C VAL A 63 -18.53 -8.70 15.06
N THR A 64 -19.11 -8.70 13.85
CA THR A 64 -18.70 -9.63 12.79
C THR A 64 -17.21 -9.49 12.49
N LEU A 65 -16.74 -8.27 12.21
CA LEU A 65 -15.32 -8.02 11.92
C LEU A 65 -14.42 -8.44 13.09
N ASP A 66 -14.73 -8.00 14.31
CA ASP A 66 -13.89 -8.29 15.47
C ASP A 66 -13.83 -9.80 15.80
N VAL A 67 -14.93 -10.54 15.58
CA VAL A 67 -14.96 -11.99 15.77
C VAL A 67 -14.09 -12.71 14.74
N HIS A 68 -14.17 -12.33 13.46
CA HIS A 68 -13.29 -12.90 12.42
C HIS A 68 -11.82 -12.65 12.74
N ASP A 69 -11.45 -11.40 13.07
CA ASP A 69 -10.09 -11.04 13.45
C ASP A 69 -9.60 -11.81 14.68
N ALA A 70 -10.45 -11.91 15.71
CA ALA A 70 -10.11 -12.59 16.95
C ALA A 70 -9.91 -14.10 16.73
N VAL A 71 -10.76 -14.74 15.93
CA VAL A 71 -10.65 -16.18 15.62
C VAL A 71 -9.43 -16.46 14.74
N ALA A 72 -9.17 -15.63 13.72
CA ALA A 72 -8.00 -15.76 12.86
C ALA A 72 -6.69 -15.62 13.63
N GLU A 73 -6.57 -14.58 14.48
CA GLU A 73 -5.37 -14.39 15.30
C GLU A 73 -5.19 -15.54 16.30
N ALA A 74 -6.29 -16.03 16.91
CA ALA A 74 -6.24 -17.17 17.81
C ALA A 74 -5.76 -18.45 17.12
N TYR A 75 -6.24 -18.70 15.89
CA TYR A 75 -5.82 -19.82 15.07
C TYR A 75 -4.32 -19.73 14.77
N ASN A 76 -3.82 -18.56 14.36
CA ASN A 76 -2.40 -18.31 14.12
C ASN A 76 -1.54 -18.47 15.37
N ILE A 77 -2.03 -18.03 16.54
CA ILE A 77 -1.36 -18.27 17.84
C ILE A 77 -1.28 -19.77 18.12
N GLY A 78 -2.37 -20.51 17.93
CA GLY A 78 -2.43 -21.96 18.13
C GLY A 78 -1.44 -22.71 17.25
N HIS A 79 -1.43 -22.40 15.96
CA HIS A 79 -0.49 -22.97 15.00
C HIS A 79 0.97 -22.67 15.37
N ARG A 80 1.32 -21.39 15.63
CA ARG A 80 2.67 -20.99 16.06
C ARG A 80 3.09 -21.66 17.37
N SER A 81 2.16 -21.84 18.31
CA SER A 81 2.45 -22.55 19.56
C SER A 81 2.80 -24.02 19.31
N ALA A 82 2.07 -24.70 18.41
CA ALA A 82 2.37 -26.08 18.06
C ALA A 82 3.71 -26.20 17.34
N VAL A 83 3.97 -25.33 16.35
CA VAL A 83 5.28 -25.23 15.69
C VAL A 83 6.41 -25.04 16.70
N ALA A 84 6.24 -24.12 17.66
CA ALA A 84 7.27 -23.85 18.66
C ALA A 84 7.54 -25.09 19.54
N GLU A 85 6.53 -25.90 19.82
CA GLU A 85 6.66 -27.19 20.50
C GLU A 85 7.36 -28.24 19.61
N LEU A 86 7.17 -28.19 18.29
CA LEU A 86 7.89 -29.01 17.31
C LEU A 86 9.34 -28.56 17.09
N GLY A 87 9.68 -27.30 17.38
CA GLY A 87 10.98 -26.64 17.21
C GLY A 87 12.16 -27.20 18.04
N ALA A 88 12.04 -28.44 18.53
CA ALA A 88 13.14 -29.26 19.03
C ALA A 88 13.39 -30.51 18.13
N LEU A 89 12.63 -30.74 17.06
CA LEU A 89 12.74 -31.91 16.17
C LEU A 89 12.49 -31.53 14.68
N SER A 90 13.57 -31.54 13.89
CA SER A 90 13.67 -31.55 12.40
C SER A 90 13.41 -30.28 11.57
N ASP A 91 14.07 -30.19 10.41
CA ASP A 91 13.92 -29.16 9.38
C ASP A 91 12.54 -29.17 8.69
N ASP A 92 11.76 -30.25 8.84
CA ASP A 92 10.39 -30.35 8.34
C ASP A 92 9.42 -29.46 9.10
N ALA A 93 9.66 -29.28 10.41
CA ALA A 93 8.90 -28.35 11.24
C ALA A 93 9.08 -26.89 10.79
N ARG A 94 10.24 -26.54 10.19
CA ARG A 94 10.46 -25.21 9.58
C ARG A 94 9.64 -25.02 8.30
N ARG A 95 9.54 -26.04 7.44
CA ARG A 95 8.70 -25.98 6.22
C ARG A 95 7.22 -25.79 6.54
N LEU A 96 6.72 -26.40 7.62
CA LEU A 96 5.37 -26.18 8.15
C LEU A 96 5.09 -24.75 8.64
N VAL A 97 6.12 -23.97 8.96
CA VAL A 97 6.00 -22.53 9.30
C VAL A 97 5.89 -21.67 8.06
N ASP A 98 6.51 -22.08 6.96
CA ASP A 98 6.60 -21.29 5.74
C ASP A 98 5.36 -21.49 4.84
N ASP A 99 4.70 -22.66 4.90
CA ASP A 99 3.41 -22.95 4.24
C ASP A 99 2.21 -22.37 5.02
N VAL A 100 2.21 -21.06 5.25
CA VAL A 100 1.09 -20.36 5.90
C VAL A 100 0.00 -20.09 4.87
N THR A 101 -0.89 -21.04 4.67
CA THR A 101 -2.29 -20.69 4.41
C THR A 101 -3.06 -21.12 5.66
N PRO A 102 -3.57 -20.17 6.48
CA PRO A 102 -4.55 -20.53 7.49
C PRO A 102 -5.61 -21.35 6.78
N ASN A 103 -6.03 -22.47 7.36
CA ASN A 103 -7.16 -23.20 6.81
C ASN A 103 -8.40 -22.31 6.95
N ALA A 104 -8.62 -21.43 5.97
CA ALA A 104 -9.59 -20.35 6.07
C ALA A 104 -10.99 -20.89 6.25
N GLN A 105 -11.28 -22.07 5.70
CA GLN A 105 -12.53 -22.77 5.97
C GLN A 105 -12.77 -23.05 7.47
N ALA A 106 -11.72 -23.39 8.23
CA ALA A 106 -11.86 -23.62 9.68
C ALA A 106 -12.02 -22.32 10.46
N VAL A 107 -11.27 -21.27 10.09
CA VAL A 107 -11.39 -19.92 10.67
C VAL A 107 -12.77 -19.35 10.38
N ASP A 108 -13.21 -19.35 9.13
CA ASP A 108 -14.51 -18.85 8.68
C ASP A 108 -15.66 -19.61 9.34
N ARG A 109 -15.59 -20.94 9.40
CA ARG A 109 -16.62 -21.74 10.09
C ARG A 109 -16.74 -21.36 11.56
N LEU A 110 -15.62 -21.27 12.29
CA LEU A 110 -15.62 -20.95 13.73
C LEU A 110 -16.05 -19.51 14.00
N ALA A 111 -15.62 -18.57 13.16
CA ALA A 111 -16.02 -17.18 13.21
C ALA A 111 -17.52 -17.04 12.91
N GLN A 112 -18.01 -17.62 11.81
CA GLN A 112 -19.40 -17.57 11.41
C GLN A 112 -20.33 -18.21 12.44
N GLU A 113 -19.98 -19.37 13.02
CA GLU A 113 -20.75 -20.00 14.10
C GLU A 113 -20.90 -19.03 15.30
N THR A 114 -19.84 -18.29 15.60
CA THR A 114 -19.84 -17.31 16.70
C THR A 114 -20.68 -16.08 16.33
N VAL A 115 -20.56 -15.58 15.11
CA VAL A 115 -21.34 -14.45 14.60
C VAL A 115 -22.83 -14.79 14.58
N ASP A 116 -23.22 -15.98 14.13
CA ASP A 116 -24.60 -16.43 14.09
C ASP A 116 -25.20 -16.50 15.51
N VAL A 117 -24.46 -17.10 16.46
CA VAL A 117 -24.86 -17.17 17.87
C VAL A 117 -25.08 -15.78 18.48
N LEU A 118 -24.28 -14.79 18.07
CA LEU A 118 -24.34 -13.42 18.57
C LEU A 118 -25.45 -12.60 17.90
N THR A 119 -25.57 -12.68 16.58
CA THR A 119 -26.54 -11.93 15.76
C THR A 119 -27.97 -12.42 15.97
N ASP A 120 -28.18 -13.71 16.21
CA ASP A 120 -29.50 -14.24 16.59
C ASP A 120 -30.03 -13.59 17.88
N ARG A 121 -29.14 -13.14 18.77
CA ARG A 121 -29.53 -12.45 20.01
C ARG A 121 -29.85 -10.97 19.78
N HIS A 122 -29.36 -10.35 18.70
CA HIS A 122 -29.63 -8.94 18.38
C HIS A 122 -31.10 -8.67 18.11
N ARG A 123 -31.81 -9.56 17.40
CA ARG A 123 -33.24 -9.41 17.12
C ARG A 123 -34.09 -9.33 18.39
N SER A 124 -33.69 -10.08 19.42
CA SER A 124 -34.36 -10.08 20.72
C SER A 124 -34.19 -8.75 21.49
N ILE A 125 -33.07 -8.04 21.28
CA ILE A 125 -32.79 -6.75 21.93
C ILE A 125 -33.88 -5.73 21.57
N LEU A 126 -34.16 -5.56 20.28
CA LEU A 126 -35.04 -4.52 19.78
C LEU A 126 -36.48 -4.70 20.26
N ARG A 127 -36.97 -5.94 20.25
CA ARG A 127 -38.28 -6.28 20.82
C ARG A 127 -38.31 -5.95 22.31
N THR A 128 -37.30 -6.39 23.06
CA THR A 128 -37.20 -6.17 24.50
C THR A 128 -37.16 -4.69 24.87
N VAL A 129 -36.43 -3.86 24.11
CA VAL A 129 -36.36 -2.41 24.30
C VAL A 129 -37.74 -1.76 24.18
N VAL A 130 -38.47 -2.08 23.11
CA VAL A 130 -39.79 -1.51 22.84
C VAL A 130 -40.83 -1.96 23.88
N ASP A 131 -40.85 -3.25 24.20
CA ASP A 131 -41.82 -3.81 25.15
C ASP A 131 -41.59 -3.27 26.56
N LYS A 132 -40.32 -3.21 27.01
CA LYS A 132 -39.97 -2.62 28.30
C LYS A 132 -40.27 -1.12 28.32
N PHE A 133 -39.98 -0.37 27.26
CA PHE A 133 -40.31 1.06 27.21
C PHE A 133 -41.83 1.30 27.38
N ARG A 134 -42.67 0.52 26.69
CA ARG A 134 -44.13 0.58 26.85
C ARG A 134 -44.58 0.24 28.27
N ALA A 135 -44.00 -0.80 28.87
CA ALA A 135 -44.30 -1.19 30.24
C ALA A 135 -43.94 -0.07 31.24
N VAL A 136 -42.79 0.58 31.07
CA VAL A 136 -42.36 1.72 31.89
C VAL A 136 -43.33 2.90 31.73
N VAL A 137 -43.73 3.24 30.51
CA VAL A 137 -44.71 4.32 30.27
C VAL A 137 -46.04 4.01 30.96
N ALA A 138 -46.54 2.78 30.88
CA ALA A 138 -47.77 2.36 31.54
C ALA A 138 -47.66 2.47 33.07
N GLU A 139 -46.56 2.00 33.64
CA GLU A 139 -46.32 2.05 35.09
C GLU A 139 -46.24 3.50 35.61
N VAL A 140 -45.42 4.34 34.98
CA VAL A 140 -45.22 5.75 35.38
C VAL A 140 -46.52 6.55 35.30
N THR A 141 -47.39 6.20 34.36
CA THR A 141 -48.71 6.83 34.21
C THR A 141 -49.65 6.40 35.35
N ALA A 142 -49.57 5.16 35.81
CA ALA A 142 -50.44 4.61 36.85
C ALA A 142 -50.04 5.04 38.28
N THR A 143 -48.74 5.18 38.59
CA THR A 143 -48.26 5.43 39.96
C THR A 143 -48.91 6.64 40.67
N PRO A 144 -49.04 7.83 40.04
CA PRO A 144 -49.69 8.98 40.66
C PRO A 144 -51.21 8.79 40.81
N LEU A 145 -51.85 8.11 39.86
CA LEU A 145 -53.30 7.83 39.90
C LEU A 145 -53.66 6.90 41.07
N LEU A 146 -52.74 6.00 41.43
CA LEU A 146 -52.88 5.09 42.56
C LEU A 146 -52.46 5.73 43.90
N GLY A 147 -51.95 6.98 43.91
CA GLY A 147 -51.46 7.65 45.12
C GLY A 147 -50.18 7.03 45.72
N THR A 148 -49.55 6.09 45.01
CA THR A 148 -48.40 5.31 45.50
C THR A 148 -47.05 6.02 45.35
N GLY A 149 -47.01 7.18 44.67
CA GLY A 149 -45.78 7.95 44.48
C GLY A 149 -45.89 8.97 43.34
N THR A 150 -44.79 9.67 43.07
CA THR A 150 -44.71 10.66 41.97
C THR A 150 -44.27 10.00 40.64
N ARG A 151 -44.58 10.64 39.50
CA ARG A 151 -44.10 10.19 38.17
C ARG A 151 -42.58 10.09 38.12
N ARG A 152 -41.88 11.03 38.77
CA ARG A 152 -40.42 11.07 38.84
C ARG A 152 -39.85 9.89 39.62
N GLN A 153 -40.45 9.56 40.76
CA GLN A 153 -40.09 8.35 41.52
C GLN A 153 -40.38 7.08 40.70
N ALA A 154 -41.56 6.97 40.10
CA ALA A 154 -41.91 5.81 39.26
C ALA A 154 -40.92 5.62 38.09
N ALA A 155 -40.57 6.70 37.40
CA ALA A 155 -39.63 6.67 36.28
C ALA A 155 -38.22 6.27 36.75
N GLN A 156 -37.78 6.78 37.90
CA GLN A 156 -36.49 6.45 38.48
C GLN A 156 -36.46 4.99 38.95
N ASP A 157 -37.50 4.51 39.61
CA ASP A 157 -37.65 3.11 40.07
C ASP A 157 -37.61 2.15 38.88
N ALA A 158 -38.30 2.51 37.80
CA ALA A 158 -38.29 1.78 36.55
C ALA A 158 -36.88 1.77 35.91
N MET A 159 -36.20 2.90 35.86
CA MET A 159 -34.82 2.99 35.35
C MET A 159 -33.83 2.19 36.21
N ARG A 160 -33.96 2.18 37.54
CA ARG A 160 -33.13 1.35 38.43
C ARG A 160 -33.32 -0.14 38.14
N ARG A 161 -34.57 -0.60 38.02
CA ARG A 161 -34.86 -1.99 37.63
C ARG A 161 -34.29 -2.31 36.26
N TRP A 162 -34.37 -1.37 35.32
CA TRP A 162 -33.83 -1.57 33.98
C TRP A 162 -32.30 -1.66 33.95
N ALA A 163 -31.62 -0.82 34.74
CA ALA A 163 -30.16 -0.86 34.90
C ALA A 163 -29.68 -2.11 35.66
N ASP A 164 -30.48 -2.64 36.59
CA ASP A 164 -30.19 -3.89 37.29
C ASP A 164 -30.34 -5.11 36.40
N GLN A 165 -31.46 -5.17 35.69
CA GLN A 165 -31.80 -6.28 34.80
C GLN A 165 -30.96 -6.25 33.52
N GLY A 166 -30.55 -5.08 33.05
CA GLY A 166 -29.95 -4.88 31.73
C GLY A 166 -31.02 -4.76 30.63
N VAL A 167 -30.69 -4.02 29.58
CA VAL A 167 -31.57 -3.84 28.40
C VAL A 167 -31.67 -5.13 27.58
N THR A 168 -30.69 -6.01 27.73
CA THR A 168 -30.40 -7.14 26.84
C THR A 168 -30.40 -8.50 27.56
N GLN A 169 -30.96 -8.57 28.76
CA GLN A 169 -31.02 -9.83 29.49
C GLN A 169 -31.91 -10.85 28.78
N PHE A 170 -31.41 -12.07 28.66
CA PHE A 170 -32.16 -13.20 28.16
C PHE A 170 -31.89 -14.43 29.02
N THR A 171 -32.74 -15.44 28.84
CA THR A 171 -32.56 -16.76 29.46
C THR A 171 -32.11 -17.73 28.39
N ASP A 172 -31.02 -18.46 28.64
CA ASP A 172 -30.57 -19.50 27.71
C ASP A 172 -31.45 -20.75 27.79
N VAL A 173 -31.23 -21.71 26.90
CA VAL A 173 -31.96 -22.98 26.86
C VAL A 173 -31.81 -23.81 28.15
N SER A 174 -30.77 -23.55 28.94
CA SER A 174 -30.50 -24.20 30.22
C SER A 174 -31.12 -23.46 31.41
N GLY A 175 -31.94 -22.42 31.17
CA GLY A 175 -32.61 -21.64 32.22
C GLY A 175 -31.71 -20.62 32.91
N ARG A 176 -30.46 -20.42 32.45
CA ARG A 176 -29.54 -19.44 33.04
C ARG A 176 -29.84 -18.05 32.50
N ARG A 177 -29.81 -17.07 33.39
CA ARG A 177 -29.99 -15.66 33.04
C ARG A 177 -28.66 -15.03 32.65
N TRP A 178 -28.60 -14.46 31.46
CA TRP A 178 -27.41 -13.82 30.92
C TRP A 178 -27.61 -12.34 30.68
N GLN A 179 -26.58 -11.55 30.93
CA GLN A 179 -26.42 -10.22 30.32
C GLN A 179 -25.73 -10.41 28.96
N LEU A 180 -26.19 -9.70 27.93
CA LEU A 180 -25.68 -9.92 26.57
C LEU A 180 -24.19 -9.60 26.43
N THR A 181 -23.70 -8.58 27.14
CA THR A 181 -22.26 -8.26 27.23
C THR A 181 -21.44 -9.43 27.76
N SER A 182 -21.88 -10.06 28.85
CA SER A 182 -21.19 -11.21 29.46
C SER A 182 -21.33 -12.48 28.62
N TYR A 183 -22.46 -12.65 27.94
CA TYR A 183 -22.66 -13.76 27.02
C TYR A 183 -21.77 -13.64 25.78
N ALA A 184 -21.69 -12.43 25.22
CA ALA A 184 -20.88 -12.17 24.04
C ALA A 184 -19.39 -12.41 24.31
N GLU A 185 -18.86 -11.87 25.42
CA GLU A 185 -17.49 -12.16 25.84
C GLU A 185 -17.25 -13.66 26.01
N MET A 186 -18.18 -14.36 26.68
CA MET A 186 -18.07 -15.81 26.90
C MET A 186 -18.06 -16.57 25.58
N ALA A 187 -18.95 -16.23 24.63
CA ALA A 187 -19.05 -16.86 23.33
C ALA A 187 -17.76 -16.66 22.52
N VAL A 188 -17.28 -15.42 22.41
CA VAL A 188 -16.04 -15.11 21.68
C VAL A 188 -14.83 -15.75 22.34
N ARG A 189 -14.68 -15.67 23.66
CA ARG A 189 -13.58 -16.32 24.38
C ARG A 189 -13.57 -17.83 24.16
N THR A 190 -14.75 -18.44 24.11
CA THR A 190 -14.88 -19.88 23.84
C THR A 190 -14.47 -20.19 22.41
N SER A 191 -14.90 -19.39 21.44
CA SER A 191 -14.53 -19.56 20.02
C SER A 191 -13.03 -19.37 19.79
N VAL A 192 -12.44 -18.30 20.34
CA VAL A 192 -10.99 -18.04 20.32
C VAL A 192 -10.20 -19.19 20.93
N ALA A 193 -10.64 -19.72 22.08
CA ALA A 193 -9.97 -20.88 22.70
C ALA A 193 -10.09 -22.15 21.85
N ARG A 194 -11.24 -22.38 21.22
CA ARG A 194 -11.45 -23.49 20.28
C ARG A 194 -10.56 -23.35 19.06
N ALA A 195 -10.51 -22.18 18.43
CA ALA A 195 -9.68 -21.90 17.26
C ALA A 195 -8.19 -22.15 17.53
N ALA A 196 -7.68 -21.62 18.66
CA ALA A 196 -6.30 -21.86 19.06
C ALA A 196 -6.02 -23.34 19.32
N THR A 197 -6.95 -24.05 19.96
CA THR A 197 -6.77 -25.49 20.24
C THR A 197 -6.88 -26.33 18.97
N GLU A 198 -7.82 -26.02 18.08
CA GLU A 198 -8.02 -26.74 16.81
C GLU A 198 -6.78 -26.59 15.92
N ALA A 199 -6.27 -25.36 15.76
CA ALA A 199 -5.02 -25.11 15.05
C ALA A 199 -3.84 -25.86 15.66
N HIS A 200 -3.69 -25.80 16.99
CA HIS A 200 -2.61 -26.46 17.72
C HIS A 200 -2.65 -27.99 17.53
N THR A 201 -3.80 -28.62 17.82
CA THR A 201 -3.97 -30.07 17.72
C THR A 201 -3.82 -30.59 16.30
N ARG A 202 -4.29 -29.83 15.30
CA ARG A 202 -4.10 -30.16 13.89
C ARG A 202 -2.62 -30.13 13.49
N THR A 203 -1.91 -29.05 13.80
CA THR A 203 -0.47 -28.95 13.51
C THR A 203 0.32 -30.10 14.13
N LEU A 204 -0.03 -30.50 15.36
CA LEU A 204 0.59 -31.67 16.00
C LEU A 204 0.26 -32.98 15.29
N THR A 205 -0.99 -33.16 14.87
CA THR A 205 -1.44 -34.36 14.14
C THR A 205 -0.76 -34.47 12.77
N ASP A 206 -0.66 -33.36 12.04
CA ASP A 206 0.01 -33.28 10.73
C ASP A 206 1.52 -33.59 10.86
N ALA A 207 2.11 -33.28 12.02
CA ALA A 207 3.49 -33.64 12.37
C ALA A 207 3.63 -35.06 12.97
N GLY A 208 2.57 -35.87 13.00
CA GLY A 208 2.58 -37.24 13.51
C GLY A 208 2.61 -37.37 15.04
N ILE A 209 2.39 -36.28 15.78
CA ILE A 209 2.32 -36.30 17.24
C ILE A 209 0.88 -36.62 17.68
N GLU A 210 0.67 -37.80 18.28
CA GLU A 210 -0.67 -38.25 18.70
C GLU A 210 -0.98 -38.02 20.19
N LEU A 211 0.00 -37.61 21.00
CA LEU A 211 -0.13 -37.47 22.45
C LEU A 211 -0.01 -36.01 22.89
N VAL A 212 -0.92 -35.60 23.76
CA VAL A 212 -0.90 -34.27 24.38
C VAL A 212 -1.03 -34.37 25.89
N ILE A 213 -0.47 -33.38 26.59
CA ILE A 213 -0.63 -33.20 28.03
C ILE A 213 -1.44 -31.94 28.32
N VAL A 214 -2.38 -32.06 29.26
CA VAL A 214 -3.21 -30.92 29.70
C VAL A 214 -2.40 -30.03 30.64
N SER A 215 -2.44 -28.71 30.40
CA SER A 215 -1.82 -27.72 31.28
C SER A 215 -2.35 -27.80 32.72
N ASP A 216 -1.57 -27.31 33.67
CA ASP A 216 -2.01 -27.08 35.05
C ASP A 216 -2.32 -25.59 35.18
N SER A 217 -3.57 -25.26 35.51
CA SER A 217 -4.02 -23.89 35.54
C SER A 217 -4.26 -23.47 36.99
N PRO A 218 -3.74 -22.33 37.45
CA PRO A 218 -4.00 -21.89 38.82
C PRO A 218 -5.49 -21.62 39.01
N ARG A 219 -6.07 -22.19 40.08
CA ARG A 219 -7.49 -22.07 40.46
C ARG A 219 -8.40 -22.75 39.43
N GLU A 220 -8.15 -24.03 39.24
CA GLU A 220 -8.91 -24.90 38.37
C GLU A 220 -10.35 -25.08 38.86
N CYS A 221 -11.28 -25.27 37.91
CA CYS A 221 -12.65 -25.61 38.25
C CYS A 221 -12.82 -27.12 38.44
N ASP A 222 -13.94 -27.51 39.04
CA ASP A 222 -14.25 -28.93 39.32
C ASP A 222 -14.38 -29.79 38.05
N LEU A 223 -14.71 -29.19 36.90
CA LEU A 223 -14.82 -29.88 35.62
C LEU A 223 -13.46 -30.21 34.99
N CYS A 224 -12.48 -29.31 35.12
CA CYS A 224 -11.15 -29.48 34.52
C CYS A 224 -10.19 -30.26 35.41
N ARG A 225 -10.36 -30.17 36.74
CA ARG A 225 -9.47 -30.79 37.73
C ARG A 225 -9.13 -32.27 37.45
N PRO A 226 -10.07 -33.15 37.02
CA PRO A 226 -9.74 -34.55 36.75
C PRO A 226 -8.73 -34.76 35.62
N TRP A 227 -8.60 -33.78 34.73
CA TRP A 227 -7.82 -33.87 33.49
C TRP A 227 -6.46 -33.18 33.57
N GLU A 228 -6.20 -32.36 34.59
CA GLU A 228 -4.93 -31.64 34.71
C GLU A 228 -3.73 -32.57 34.76
N ARG A 229 -2.70 -32.24 33.97
CA ARG A 229 -1.46 -33.02 33.83
C ARG A 229 -1.67 -34.46 33.39
N LYS A 230 -2.87 -34.82 32.92
CA LYS A 230 -3.12 -36.11 32.27
C LYS A 230 -2.66 -36.07 30.82
N VAL A 231 -2.12 -37.19 30.36
CA VAL A 231 -1.81 -37.42 28.95
C VAL A 231 -3.06 -37.95 28.26
N LEU A 232 -3.39 -37.36 27.11
CA LEU A 232 -4.56 -37.69 26.29
C LEU A 232 -4.10 -38.00 24.87
N THR A 233 -4.83 -38.86 24.18
CA THR A 233 -4.64 -39.08 22.74
C THR A 233 -5.44 -38.04 21.94
N LEU A 234 -4.87 -37.51 20.85
CA LEU A 234 -5.58 -36.63 19.92
C LEU A 234 -6.64 -37.40 19.13
N THR A 235 -6.31 -38.61 18.70
CA THR A 235 -7.19 -39.51 17.95
C THR A 235 -7.35 -40.85 18.68
N GLY A 236 -8.35 -41.64 18.28
CA GLY A 236 -8.56 -43.01 18.78
C GLY A 236 -9.64 -43.15 19.87
N PRO A 237 -9.79 -44.37 20.42
CA PRO A 237 -10.94 -44.70 21.28
C PRO A 237 -10.93 -43.95 22.61
N ALA A 238 -12.10 -43.81 23.22
CA ALA A 238 -12.24 -43.32 24.59
C ALA A 238 -11.70 -44.34 25.61
N GLY A 239 -11.43 -43.87 26.83
CA GLY A 239 -11.07 -44.69 27.98
C GLY A 239 -9.57 -44.74 28.27
N ALA A 240 -9.26 -44.83 29.57
CA ALA A 240 -7.89 -44.88 30.05
C ALA A 240 -7.21 -46.20 29.66
N ARG A 241 -6.08 -46.11 28.98
CA ARG A 241 -5.30 -47.27 28.50
C ARG A 241 -3.81 -47.00 28.59
N THR A 242 -3.02 -48.05 28.43
CA THR A 242 -1.58 -47.93 28.24
C THR A 242 -1.30 -48.10 26.76
N VAL A 243 -0.50 -47.20 26.20
CA VAL A 243 -0.09 -47.23 24.79
C VAL A 243 1.42 -47.37 24.76
N GLU A 244 1.92 -48.29 23.94
CA GLU A 244 3.34 -48.42 23.67
C GLU A 244 3.69 -47.45 22.54
N VAL A 245 4.56 -46.50 22.83
CA VAL A 245 5.03 -45.50 21.85
C VAL A 245 6.55 -45.44 21.86
N GLU A 246 7.14 -45.20 20.70
CA GLU A 246 8.60 -45.10 20.57
C GLU A 246 9.13 -43.88 21.35
N HIS A 247 10.31 -44.03 21.94
CA HIS A 247 11.00 -42.96 22.63
C HIS A 247 11.43 -41.87 21.63
N ALA A 248 11.17 -40.61 21.94
CA ALA A 248 11.36 -39.51 20.98
C ALA A 248 12.81 -39.25 20.53
N THR A 249 13.81 -39.82 21.22
CA THR A 249 15.24 -39.68 20.91
C THR A 249 16.02 -40.98 20.94
N GLU A 250 15.37 -42.11 21.20
CA GLU A 250 16.05 -43.41 21.31
C GLU A 250 15.35 -44.42 20.38
N ASP A 251 15.86 -44.53 19.17
CA ASP A 251 15.28 -45.37 18.11
C ASP A 251 15.15 -46.84 18.56
N GLY A 252 14.00 -47.45 18.29
CA GLY A 252 13.68 -48.83 18.62
C GLY A 252 13.35 -49.09 20.09
N ARG A 253 13.39 -48.07 20.96
CA ARG A 253 12.98 -48.21 22.37
C ARG A 253 11.51 -47.83 22.55
N MET A 254 10.68 -48.82 22.87
CA MET A 254 9.28 -48.59 23.24
C MET A 254 9.16 -48.12 24.70
N VAL A 255 8.26 -47.16 24.93
CA VAL A 255 7.90 -46.63 26.25
C VAL A 255 6.40 -46.77 26.47
N SER A 256 6.03 -47.40 27.59
CA SER A 256 4.65 -47.51 28.03
C SER A 256 4.14 -46.16 28.57
N VAL A 257 3.20 -45.53 27.88
CA VAL A 257 2.57 -44.27 28.32
C VAL A 257 1.13 -44.54 28.77
N ARG A 258 0.79 -44.12 29.99
CA ARG A 258 -0.59 -44.21 30.51
C ARG A 258 -1.39 -42.99 30.06
N VAL A 259 -2.33 -43.20 29.14
CA VAL A 259 -3.28 -42.17 28.70
C VAL A 259 -4.56 -42.24 29.52
N ALA A 260 -5.15 -41.09 29.84
CA ALA A 260 -6.39 -41.00 30.61
C ALA A 260 -7.65 -41.16 29.74
N GLY A 261 -7.52 -41.01 28.42
CA GLY A 261 -8.60 -41.05 27.43
C GLY A 261 -8.21 -40.27 26.18
N SER A 262 -9.19 -40.01 25.31
CA SER A 262 -9.01 -39.09 24.18
C SER A 262 -9.31 -37.65 24.58
N LEU A 263 -8.77 -36.69 23.82
CA LEU A 263 -9.07 -35.27 24.02
C LEU A 263 -10.57 -34.97 23.86
N ASP A 264 -11.23 -35.64 22.91
CA ASP A 264 -12.67 -35.49 22.69
C ASP A 264 -13.51 -36.06 23.84
N GLU A 265 -13.11 -37.18 24.46
CA GLU A 265 -13.75 -37.69 25.68
C GLU A 265 -13.61 -36.69 26.82
N ALA A 266 -12.42 -36.11 26.99
CA ALA A 266 -12.17 -35.13 28.03
C ALA A 266 -13.03 -33.88 27.84
N ARG A 267 -13.16 -33.39 26.59
CA ARG A 267 -14.06 -32.28 26.23
C ARG A 267 -15.52 -32.59 26.49
N ALA A 268 -15.98 -33.77 26.11
CA ALA A 268 -17.35 -34.22 26.38
C ALA A 268 -17.66 -34.29 27.89
N ARG A 269 -16.64 -34.52 28.72
CA ARG A 269 -16.73 -34.53 30.19
C ARG A 269 -16.42 -33.18 30.85
N GLY A 270 -16.25 -32.11 30.08
CA GLY A 270 -16.17 -30.74 30.58
C GLY A 270 -14.79 -30.09 30.54
N LEU A 271 -13.74 -30.75 30.03
CA LEU A 271 -12.48 -30.06 29.72
C LEU A 271 -12.71 -28.99 28.63
N GLN A 272 -12.03 -27.84 28.70
CA GLN A 272 -12.20 -26.74 27.73
C GLN A 272 -13.63 -26.19 27.62
N HIS A 273 -14.41 -26.26 28.71
CA HIS A 273 -15.72 -25.62 28.82
C HIS A 273 -15.65 -24.08 28.66
N PRO A 274 -16.79 -23.38 28.51
CA PRO A 274 -16.77 -21.92 28.42
C PRO A 274 -16.06 -21.25 29.61
N ASN A 275 -15.21 -20.26 29.33
CA ASN A 275 -14.30 -19.60 30.28
C ASN A 275 -13.17 -20.47 30.88
N CYS A 276 -12.97 -21.70 30.38
CA CYS A 276 -11.80 -22.51 30.72
C CYS A 276 -10.49 -21.80 30.30
N ARG A 277 -9.41 -22.05 31.03
CA ARG A 277 -8.07 -21.50 30.78
C ARG A 277 -7.03 -22.57 30.45
N HIS A 278 -7.45 -23.82 30.41
CA HIS A 278 -6.56 -24.95 30.12
C HIS A 278 -6.21 -24.99 28.63
N SER A 279 -4.92 -25.17 28.36
CA SER A 279 -4.41 -25.50 27.04
C SER A 279 -3.89 -26.94 27.03
N THR A 280 -3.63 -27.45 25.83
CA THR A 280 -2.91 -28.70 25.60
C THR A 280 -1.54 -28.38 25.01
N SER A 281 -0.55 -29.19 25.33
CA SER A 281 0.79 -29.14 24.72
C SER A 281 1.20 -30.54 24.29
N ALA A 282 2.10 -30.65 23.32
CA ALA A 282 2.66 -31.91 22.87
C ALA A 282 3.24 -32.71 24.04
N TYR A 283 2.92 -34.00 24.09
CA TYR A 283 3.57 -34.94 25.00
C TYR A 283 4.60 -35.75 24.21
N THR A 284 5.86 -35.54 24.52
CA THR A 284 7.00 -36.19 23.88
C THR A 284 7.42 -37.41 24.71
N PRO A 285 7.21 -38.65 24.23
CA PRO A 285 7.51 -39.86 25.00
C PRO A 285 8.96 -39.91 25.45
N GLY A 286 9.17 -40.18 26.75
CA GLY A 286 10.50 -40.26 27.37
C GLY A 286 11.12 -38.91 27.77
N ILE A 287 10.67 -37.79 27.18
CA ILE A 287 11.18 -36.44 27.50
C ILE A 287 10.22 -35.71 28.45
N THR A 288 8.92 -35.71 28.15
CA THR A 288 7.95 -34.90 28.90
C THR A 288 7.72 -35.49 30.29
N LYS A 289 8.05 -34.71 31.33
CA LYS A 289 7.82 -35.07 32.73
C LYS A 289 6.42 -34.61 33.18
N ALA A 290 5.50 -35.55 33.36
CA ALA A 290 4.19 -35.27 33.94
C ALA A 290 4.26 -35.24 35.47
N SER A 291 4.50 -34.06 36.05
CA SER A 291 4.36 -33.86 37.50
C SER A 291 2.88 -33.82 37.89
N PRO A 292 2.50 -34.34 39.08
CA PRO A 292 1.12 -34.27 39.56
C PRO A 292 0.64 -32.81 39.65
N ALA A 293 -0.62 -32.57 39.29
CA ALA A 293 -1.25 -31.26 39.40
C ALA A 293 -1.39 -30.85 40.88
N LYS A 294 -1.27 -29.56 41.16
CA LYS A 294 -1.48 -29.01 42.51
C LYS A 294 -2.85 -28.37 42.58
N SER A 295 -3.80 -29.05 43.21
CA SER A 295 -5.16 -28.53 43.32
C SER A 295 -5.24 -27.32 44.26
N ASP A 296 -5.96 -26.27 43.85
CA ASP A 296 -6.19 -25.05 44.64
C ASP A 296 -7.69 -24.63 44.68
N PRO A 297 -8.52 -25.36 45.46
CA PRO A 297 -9.95 -25.07 45.57
C PRO A 297 -10.25 -23.76 46.29
N GLU A 298 -9.41 -23.40 47.27
CA GLU A 298 -9.56 -22.18 48.06
C GLU A 298 -9.29 -20.94 47.20
N GLY A 299 -8.24 -20.96 46.37
CA GLY A 299 -7.98 -19.91 45.41
C GLY A 299 -9.09 -19.77 44.36
N TYR A 300 -9.72 -20.88 43.95
CA TYR A 300 -10.91 -20.82 43.09
C TYR A 300 -12.08 -20.11 43.78
N ALA A 301 -12.41 -20.48 45.02
CA ALA A 301 -13.47 -19.84 45.79
C ALA A 301 -13.20 -18.34 46.03
N ALA A 302 -11.97 -17.97 46.41
CA ALA A 302 -11.54 -16.59 46.58
C ALA A 302 -11.65 -15.79 45.26
N GLY A 303 -11.31 -16.42 44.13
CA GLY A 303 -11.52 -15.86 42.80
C GLY A 303 -13.00 -15.62 42.48
N GLN A 304 -13.90 -16.55 42.84
CA GLN A 304 -15.35 -16.37 42.64
C GLN A 304 -15.91 -15.21 43.47
N GLN A 305 -15.43 -15.05 44.71
CA GLN A 305 -15.80 -13.92 45.56
C GLN A 305 -15.31 -12.59 44.98
N GLN A 306 -14.08 -12.54 44.45
CA GLN A 306 -13.59 -11.36 43.72
C GLN A 306 -14.51 -11.01 42.55
N ARG A 307 -14.96 -12.01 41.77
CA ARG A 307 -15.87 -11.80 40.63
C ARG A 307 -17.24 -11.27 41.07
N GLU A 308 -17.74 -11.66 42.24
CA GLU A 308 -18.99 -11.13 42.80
C GLU A 308 -18.87 -9.66 43.18
N ILE A 309 -17.75 -9.28 43.80
CA ILE A 309 -17.45 -7.88 44.11
C ILE A 309 -17.36 -7.06 42.82
N GLU A 310 -16.64 -7.54 41.80
CA GLU A 310 -16.55 -6.89 40.48
C GLU A 310 -17.93 -6.72 39.81
N ARG A 311 -18.79 -7.76 39.82
CA ARG A 311 -20.18 -7.67 39.32
C ARG A 311 -20.97 -6.60 40.07
N THR A 312 -20.80 -6.51 41.38
CA THR A 312 -21.55 -5.56 42.21
C THR A 312 -21.09 -4.13 41.99
N ILE A 313 -19.79 -3.89 41.83
CA ILE A 313 -19.27 -2.56 41.46
C ILE A 313 -19.89 -2.10 40.14
N ARG A 314 -19.92 -2.98 39.12
CA ARG A 314 -20.51 -2.67 37.80
C ARG A 314 -22.00 -2.38 37.87
N LYS A 315 -22.73 -3.15 38.67
CA LYS A 315 -24.16 -2.91 38.93
C LYS A 315 -24.41 -1.48 39.40
N TYR A 316 -23.65 -1.00 40.39
CA TYR A 316 -23.85 0.35 40.92
C TYR A 316 -23.34 1.46 40.01
N LYS A 317 -22.30 1.22 39.21
CA LYS A 317 -21.89 2.17 38.17
C LYS A 317 -22.99 2.35 37.11
N ARG A 318 -23.53 1.25 36.55
CA ARG A 318 -24.68 1.31 35.62
C ARG A 318 -25.87 2.09 36.18
N ARG A 319 -26.20 1.91 37.46
CA ARG A 319 -27.24 2.69 38.15
C ARG A 319 -26.92 4.19 38.23
N ALA A 320 -25.65 4.55 38.41
CA ALA A 320 -25.22 5.95 38.43
C ALA A 320 -25.34 6.60 37.04
N ALA A 321 -25.00 5.87 35.98
CA ALA A 321 -25.14 6.33 34.60
C ALA A 321 -26.60 6.45 34.15
N SER A 322 -27.50 5.60 34.66
CA SER A 322 -28.92 5.59 34.32
C SER A 322 -29.81 6.45 35.25
N ALA A 323 -29.22 7.21 36.17
CA ALA A 323 -29.97 8.01 37.13
C ALA A 323 -30.65 9.22 36.45
N LEU A 324 -31.93 9.44 36.77
CA LEU A 324 -32.71 10.57 36.25
C LEU A 324 -32.51 11.86 37.06
N ASP A 325 -31.92 11.78 38.25
CA ASP A 325 -31.60 12.93 39.08
C ASP A 325 -30.23 12.85 39.78
N PRO A 326 -29.66 14.00 40.22
CA PRO A 326 -28.35 14.04 40.86
C PRO A 326 -28.29 13.37 42.24
N ALA A 327 -29.41 13.24 42.96
CA ALA A 327 -29.41 12.64 44.30
C ALA A 327 -29.19 11.13 44.22
N GLU A 328 -29.90 10.48 43.30
CA GLU A 328 -29.76 9.06 42.99
C GLU A 328 -28.38 8.73 42.43
N GLN A 329 -27.85 9.60 41.55
CA GLN A 329 -26.48 9.45 41.04
C GLN A 329 -25.45 9.48 42.17
N ARG A 330 -25.58 10.38 43.15
CA ARG A 330 -24.71 10.43 44.34
C ARG A 330 -24.83 9.17 45.21
N ALA A 331 -26.04 8.69 45.43
CA ALA A 331 -26.29 7.47 46.21
C ALA A 331 -25.66 6.23 45.55
N ALA A 332 -25.80 6.08 44.23
CA ALA A 332 -25.17 5.01 43.48
C ALA A 332 -23.63 5.09 43.54
N ASN A 333 -23.06 6.29 43.38
CA ASN A 333 -21.62 6.52 43.50
C ASN A 333 -21.07 6.23 44.91
N ALA A 334 -21.85 6.45 45.97
CA ALA A 334 -21.46 6.05 47.32
C ALA A 334 -21.33 4.53 47.46
N LYS A 335 -22.25 3.77 46.85
CA LYS A 335 -22.18 2.30 46.81
C LYS A 335 -21.00 1.79 45.99
N VAL A 336 -20.65 2.44 44.88
CA VAL A 336 -19.43 2.11 44.12
C VAL A 336 -18.20 2.20 45.02
N ARG A 337 -18.05 3.29 45.79
CA ARG A 337 -16.93 3.45 46.73
C ARG A 337 -16.92 2.39 47.84
N GLN A 338 -18.10 2.04 48.37
CA GLN A 338 -18.24 0.97 49.38
C GLN A 338 -17.69 -0.36 48.85
N TRP A 339 -18.12 -0.79 47.66
CA TRP A 339 -17.67 -2.06 47.08
C TRP A 339 -16.23 -2.04 46.58
N GLN A 340 -15.71 -0.87 46.17
CA GLN A 340 -14.28 -0.68 45.94
C GLN A 340 -13.46 -0.77 47.25
N GLY A 341 -14.07 -0.45 48.40
CA GLY A 341 -13.55 -0.76 49.73
C GLY A 341 -13.46 -2.27 49.94
N ALA A 342 -14.59 -2.97 49.79
CA ALA A 342 -14.65 -4.44 49.92
C ALA A 342 -13.66 -5.17 48.99
N MET A 343 -13.44 -4.67 47.77
CA MET A 343 -12.41 -5.20 46.86
C MET A 343 -11.00 -5.07 47.45
N ARG A 344 -10.67 -3.94 48.08
CA ARG A 344 -9.36 -3.76 48.72
C ARG A 344 -9.19 -4.70 49.91
N ASP A 345 -10.23 -4.85 50.73
CA ASP A 345 -10.20 -5.74 51.89
C ASP A 345 -10.05 -7.21 51.46
N HIS A 346 -10.77 -7.62 50.41
CA HIS A 346 -10.66 -8.97 49.82
C HIS A 346 -9.26 -9.26 49.30
N LEU A 347 -8.64 -8.32 48.57
CA LEU A 347 -7.29 -8.49 48.04
C LEU A 347 -6.21 -8.45 49.14
N ALA A 348 -6.46 -7.73 50.24
CA ALA A 348 -5.58 -7.77 51.41
C ALA A 348 -5.63 -9.14 52.12
N ALA A 349 -6.80 -9.79 52.14
CA ALA A 349 -6.97 -11.14 52.68
C ALA A 349 -6.43 -12.25 51.76
N HIS A 350 -6.31 -11.98 50.45
CA HIS A 350 -5.88 -12.94 49.43
C HIS A 350 -4.76 -12.36 48.54
N PRO A 351 -3.48 -12.37 48.99
CA PRO A 351 -2.36 -11.73 48.31
C PRO A 351 -2.02 -12.29 46.92
N ASP A 352 -2.48 -13.50 46.61
CA ASP A 352 -2.36 -14.18 45.31
C ASP A 352 -3.33 -13.62 44.25
N LEU A 353 -4.35 -12.87 44.68
CA LEU A 353 -5.31 -12.23 43.80
C LEU A 353 -4.83 -10.86 43.32
N ARG A 354 -5.07 -10.57 42.05
CA ARG A 354 -4.75 -9.28 41.43
C ARG A 354 -6.01 -8.48 41.15
N ARG A 355 -6.00 -7.20 41.53
CA ARG A 355 -7.05 -6.26 41.11
C ARG A 355 -6.98 -6.00 39.62
N LEU A 356 -8.09 -6.25 38.93
CA LEU A 356 -8.23 -5.92 37.52
C LEU A 356 -9.25 -4.77 37.39
N ARG A 357 -8.77 -3.52 37.54
CA ARG A 357 -9.61 -2.30 37.59
C ARG A 357 -10.56 -2.18 36.42
N HIS A 358 -10.14 -2.70 35.29
CA HIS A 358 -10.94 -2.69 34.11
C HIS A 358 -12.21 -3.55 34.23
N ARG A 359 -12.22 -4.64 35.01
CA ARG A 359 -13.38 -5.51 35.23
C ARG A 359 -14.44 -4.85 36.12
N GLU A 360 -14.15 -3.65 36.61
CA GLU A 360 -15.03 -2.85 37.42
C GLU A 360 -15.72 -1.74 36.61
N GLN A 361 -15.38 -1.52 35.32
CA GLN A 361 -15.96 -0.44 34.51
C GLN A 361 -17.36 -0.78 33.98
N GLU A 362 -18.14 0.25 33.64
CA GLU A 362 -19.43 0.05 32.98
C GLU A 362 -19.22 -0.69 31.65
N GLY A 363 -20.05 -1.70 31.43
CA GLY A 363 -19.91 -2.61 30.30
C GLY A 363 -18.70 -3.55 30.33
N ALA A 364 -17.77 -3.36 31.28
CA ALA A 364 -16.58 -4.18 31.30
C ALA A 364 -16.80 -5.49 32.04
N SER A 365 -16.90 -6.60 31.35
CA SER A 365 -16.04 -7.74 31.70
C SER A 365 -14.77 -7.66 30.84
N ASN A 366 -13.64 -7.18 31.42
CA ASN A 366 -12.25 -7.15 30.84
C ASN A 366 -11.71 -5.98 29.95
N LEU A 367 -11.58 -4.68 30.34
CA LEU A 367 -10.98 -3.60 29.49
C LEU A 367 -9.45 -3.35 29.72
N PRO A 368 -8.74 -2.57 28.91
CA PRO A 368 -7.69 -1.67 29.44
C PRO A 368 -8.02 -0.19 29.16
N PRO A 369 -7.72 0.77 30.07
CA PRO A 369 -8.29 2.12 30.01
C PRO A 369 -7.35 3.21 29.44
N GLU A 370 -6.59 2.96 28.38
CA GLU A 370 -5.53 3.92 27.98
C GLU A 370 -5.76 4.64 26.65
N GLN A 371 -6.53 4.08 25.71
CA GLN A 371 -6.67 4.70 24.39
C GLN A 371 -7.77 5.77 24.33
N THR A 372 -8.88 5.58 25.04
CA THR A 372 -10.02 6.53 25.03
C THR A 372 -9.78 7.78 25.88
N ALA A 373 -8.93 7.69 26.91
CA ALA A 373 -8.57 8.83 27.75
C ALA A 373 -7.57 9.77 27.07
N ARG A 374 -6.69 9.23 26.20
CA ARG A 374 -5.70 10.00 25.45
C ARG A 374 -6.32 10.81 24.31
N ALA A 375 -7.23 10.21 23.54
CA ALA A 375 -7.94 10.89 22.45
C ALA A 375 -8.75 12.12 22.93
N ARG A 376 -9.38 12.04 24.12
CA ARG A 376 -10.12 13.17 24.70
C ARG A 376 -9.23 14.26 25.30
N ARG A 377 -7.99 13.93 25.66
CA ARG A 377 -7.04 14.89 26.26
C ARG A 377 -6.24 15.64 25.19
N ASP A 378 -6.01 15.01 24.05
CA ASP A 378 -5.18 15.53 22.95
C ASP A 378 -6.01 16.12 21.80
N GLY A 379 -7.35 16.20 21.95
CA GLY A 379 -8.24 16.81 20.95
C GLY A 379 -8.36 16.02 19.63
N THR A 380 -7.87 14.79 19.60
CA THR A 380 -7.96 13.92 18.42
C THR A 380 -9.38 13.33 18.32
N PRO A 381 -10.05 13.41 17.14
CA PRO A 381 -11.36 12.80 16.97
C PRO A 381 -11.31 11.30 17.26
N PRO A 382 -12.42 10.67 17.71
CA PRO A 382 -12.52 9.21 17.70
C PRO A 382 -12.23 8.70 16.28
N PRO A 383 -11.62 7.51 16.12
CA PRO A 383 -11.33 6.98 14.79
C PRO A 383 -12.62 6.95 13.97
N ALA A 384 -12.56 7.51 12.76
CA ALA A 384 -13.66 7.49 11.83
C ALA A 384 -14.07 6.03 11.54
N PRO A 385 -15.35 5.76 11.20
CA PRO A 385 -15.72 4.45 10.70
C PRO A 385 -14.80 4.08 9.53
N PRO A 386 -14.37 2.80 9.43
CA PRO A 386 -13.46 2.39 8.37
C PRO A 386 -14.08 2.71 7.01
N THR A 387 -13.27 3.28 6.11
CA THR A 387 -13.73 3.54 4.75
C THR A 387 -13.99 2.21 4.04
N PRO A 388 -14.83 2.19 2.98
CA PRO A 388 -15.00 0.99 2.16
C PRO A 388 -13.66 0.39 1.71
N GLU A 389 -12.65 1.21 1.37
CA GLU A 389 -11.31 0.72 1.02
C GLU A 389 -10.63 -0.02 2.18
N GLN A 390 -10.80 0.47 3.42
CA GLN A 390 -10.25 -0.17 4.61
C GLN A 390 -10.96 -1.50 4.94
N VAL A 391 -12.26 -1.59 4.63
CA VAL A 391 -13.05 -2.82 4.80
C VAL A 391 -12.61 -3.87 3.78
N GLU A 392 -12.50 -3.53 2.50
CA GLU A 392 -12.06 -4.48 1.48
C GLU A 392 -10.58 -4.88 1.66
N ALA A 393 -9.71 -3.95 2.09
CA ALA A 393 -8.33 -4.29 2.43
C ALA A 393 -8.25 -5.28 3.60
N ALA A 394 -9.10 -5.12 4.62
CA ALA A 394 -9.20 -6.09 5.71
C ALA A 394 -9.75 -7.45 5.25
N ARG A 395 -10.64 -7.47 4.26
CA ARG A 395 -11.17 -8.70 3.65
C ARG A 395 -10.11 -9.48 2.89
N VAL A 396 -9.23 -8.79 2.15
CA VAL A 396 -8.06 -9.40 1.49
C VAL A 396 -7.06 -9.93 2.54
N TRP A 397 -6.93 -9.23 3.67
CA TRP A 397 -6.04 -9.64 4.76
C TRP A 397 -6.50 -10.91 5.48
N SER A 398 -7.81 -10.99 5.75
CA SER A 398 -8.42 -12.05 6.57
C SER A 398 -8.89 -13.27 5.77
N GLY A 399 -9.24 -13.09 4.50
CA GLY A 399 -9.76 -14.15 3.63
C GLY A 399 -8.67 -14.99 2.94
N ASP A 400 -9.04 -16.19 2.49
CA ASP A 400 -8.23 -17.04 1.59
C ASP A 400 -8.37 -16.64 0.12
N ASP A 401 -7.70 -17.38 -0.76
CA ASP A 401 -7.74 -17.13 -2.20
C ASP A 401 -9.15 -17.34 -2.78
N VAL A 402 -10.01 -18.12 -2.12
CA VAL A 402 -11.44 -18.22 -2.47
C VAL A 402 -12.17 -16.91 -2.17
N SER A 403 -11.84 -16.27 -1.05
CA SER A 403 -12.39 -14.97 -0.66
C SER A 403 -12.02 -13.89 -1.67
N VAL A 404 -10.75 -13.84 -2.09
CA VAL A 404 -10.27 -12.92 -3.13
C VAL A 404 -10.94 -13.23 -4.48
N ARG A 405 -11.14 -14.51 -4.83
CA ARG A 405 -11.88 -14.92 -6.03
C ARG A 405 -13.35 -14.51 -6.04
N ALA A 406 -13.98 -14.44 -4.87
CA ALA A 406 -15.39 -14.03 -4.75
C ALA A 406 -15.58 -12.50 -4.78
N MET A 407 -14.49 -11.72 -4.61
CA MET A 407 -14.54 -10.26 -4.68
C MET A 407 -14.73 -9.79 -6.13
N SER A 408 -15.51 -8.72 -6.31
CA SER A 408 -15.63 -8.08 -7.62
C SER A 408 -14.36 -7.29 -7.96
N ASP A 409 -14.17 -6.94 -9.23
CA ASP A 409 -13.03 -6.11 -9.64
C ASP A 409 -13.04 -4.73 -8.94
N ASP A 410 -14.22 -4.19 -8.68
CA ASP A 410 -14.40 -2.95 -7.91
C ASP A 410 -13.95 -3.09 -6.45
N ASP A 411 -14.22 -4.25 -5.82
CA ASP A 411 -13.80 -4.54 -4.45
C ASP A 411 -12.28 -4.73 -4.36
N LEU A 412 -11.68 -5.43 -5.33
CA LEU A 412 -10.23 -5.62 -5.43
C LEU A 412 -9.51 -4.27 -5.66
N ALA A 413 -10.07 -3.44 -6.55
CA ALA A 413 -9.56 -2.09 -6.79
C ALA A 413 -9.73 -1.19 -5.55
N ALA A 414 -10.83 -1.33 -4.80
CA ALA A 414 -11.04 -0.62 -3.53
C ALA A 414 -10.03 -1.04 -2.47
N ALA A 415 -9.72 -2.33 -2.35
CA ALA A 415 -8.67 -2.81 -1.47
C ALA A 415 -7.29 -2.23 -1.87
N MET A 416 -6.94 -2.22 -3.16
CA MET A 416 -5.66 -1.68 -3.65
C MET A 416 -5.45 -0.19 -3.38
N ARG A 417 -6.53 0.60 -3.28
CA ARG A 417 -6.48 2.02 -2.91
C ARG A 417 -6.20 2.28 -1.43
N SER A 418 -6.21 1.23 -0.61
CA SER A 418 -5.96 1.33 0.83
C SER A 418 -4.46 1.27 1.14
N ASP A 419 -4.00 2.18 1.99
CA ASP A 419 -2.63 2.17 2.53
C ASP A 419 -2.39 1.02 3.53
N LEU A 420 -3.42 0.22 3.84
CA LEU A 420 -3.37 -0.87 4.82
C LEU A 420 -2.85 -2.20 4.26
N LEU A 421 -2.70 -2.33 2.94
CA LEU A 421 -2.16 -3.56 2.34
C LEU A 421 -0.64 -3.64 2.49
N ASP A 422 -0.14 -4.82 2.82
CA ASP A 422 1.28 -5.16 2.71
C ASP A 422 1.58 -5.79 1.35
N GLU A 423 2.86 -6.03 1.07
CA GLU A 423 3.31 -6.57 -0.22
C GLU A 423 2.69 -7.94 -0.52
N ARG A 424 2.48 -8.75 0.53
CA ARG A 424 1.89 -10.08 0.38
C ARG A 424 0.42 -10.01 -0.03
N ALA A 425 -0.35 -9.10 0.57
CA ALA A 425 -1.75 -8.90 0.24
C ALA A 425 -1.92 -8.28 -1.15
N ARG A 426 -1.05 -7.35 -1.56
CA ARG A 426 -1.01 -6.83 -2.95
C ARG A 426 -0.75 -7.95 -3.95
N ALA A 427 0.27 -8.76 -3.71
CA ALA A 427 0.60 -9.88 -4.59
C ALA A 427 -0.52 -10.92 -4.71
N ARG A 428 -1.42 -11.05 -3.72
CA ARG A 428 -2.61 -11.92 -3.81
C ARG A 428 -3.66 -11.35 -4.74
N ILE A 429 -3.94 -10.05 -4.63
CA ILE A 429 -4.85 -9.35 -5.54
C ILE A 429 -4.33 -9.44 -6.97
N GLU A 430 -3.03 -9.20 -7.16
CA GLU A 430 -2.37 -9.29 -8.46
C GLU A 430 -2.46 -10.69 -9.06
N ARG A 431 -2.20 -11.75 -8.28
CA ARG A 431 -2.35 -13.14 -8.77
C ARG A 431 -3.77 -13.48 -9.21
N GLU A 432 -4.78 -12.97 -8.51
CA GLU A 432 -6.18 -13.19 -8.89
C GLU A 432 -6.56 -12.39 -10.13
N ALA A 433 -6.10 -11.14 -10.23
CA ALA A 433 -6.27 -10.32 -11.43
C ALA A 433 -5.61 -11.00 -12.65
N ASP A 434 -4.36 -11.45 -12.51
CA ASP A 434 -3.63 -12.17 -13.56
C ASP A 434 -4.37 -13.44 -14.00
N ARG A 435 -4.94 -14.19 -13.04
CA ARG A 435 -5.74 -15.38 -13.35
C ARG A 435 -6.99 -15.04 -14.16
N ARG A 436 -7.73 -14.00 -13.77
CA ARG A 436 -8.93 -13.54 -14.47
C ARG A 436 -8.60 -13.04 -15.87
N ASP A 437 -7.52 -12.29 -16.01
CA ASP A 437 -7.03 -11.80 -17.30
C ASP A 437 -6.66 -12.96 -18.23
N VAL A 438 -5.97 -13.98 -17.71
CA VAL A 438 -5.65 -15.19 -18.50
C VAL A 438 -6.91 -15.96 -18.88
N GLU A 439 -7.89 -16.09 -17.99
CA GLU A 439 -9.17 -16.75 -18.29
C GLU A 439 -9.95 -16.00 -19.39
N HIS A 440 -10.06 -14.68 -19.26
CA HIS A 440 -10.71 -13.81 -20.26
C HIS A 440 -9.97 -13.81 -21.60
N LEU A 441 -8.65 -13.97 -21.58
CA LEU A 441 -7.82 -14.10 -22.75
C LEU A 441 -7.99 -15.48 -23.42
N LEU A 442 -8.06 -16.56 -22.65
CA LEU A 442 -8.33 -17.91 -23.16
C LEU A 442 -9.72 -18.00 -23.80
N ASP A 443 -10.73 -17.34 -23.23
CA ASP A 443 -12.07 -17.26 -23.84
C ASP A 443 -12.07 -16.57 -25.21
N ARG A 444 -11.15 -15.61 -25.43
CA ARG A 444 -10.97 -14.94 -26.73
C ARG A 444 -10.08 -15.73 -27.69
N ALA A 445 -8.96 -16.23 -27.19
CA ALA A 445 -7.87 -16.79 -28.00
C ALA A 445 -8.03 -18.29 -28.26
N ALA A 446 -8.64 -19.04 -27.33
CA ALA A 446 -8.84 -20.47 -27.43
C ALA A 446 -10.22 -20.90 -26.87
N PRO A 447 -11.34 -20.36 -27.40
CA PRO A 447 -12.67 -20.72 -26.93
C PRO A 447 -12.91 -22.22 -27.07
N GLY A 448 -13.18 -22.90 -25.94
CA GLY A 448 -13.37 -24.35 -25.91
C GLY A 448 -12.08 -25.17 -26.09
N GLY A 449 -10.90 -24.55 -25.88
CA GLY A 449 -9.60 -25.23 -25.88
C GLY A 449 -8.96 -25.42 -27.25
N ARG A 450 -9.51 -24.82 -28.31
CA ARG A 450 -8.89 -24.79 -29.66
C ARG A 450 -8.43 -23.38 -29.97
N LEU A 451 -7.13 -23.21 -30.26
CA LEU A 451 -6.58 -21.91 -30.60
C LEU A 451 -7.23 -21.31 -31.86
N ALA A 452 -7.50 -20.01 -31.82
CA ALA A 452 -8.04 -19.25 -32.94
C ALA A 452 -7.18 -19.41 -34.20
N ASP A 453 -7.83 -19.37 -35.37
CA ASP A 453 -7.13 -19.53 -36.64
C ASP A 453 -6.35 -18.25 -37.01
N ASP A 454 -6.87 -17.08 -36.61
CA ASP A 454 -6.21 -15.78 -36.73
C ASP A 454 -5.55 -15.36 -35.41
N LEU A 455 -4.22 -15.36 -35.39
CA LEU A 455 -3.42 -14.93 -34.24
C LEU A 455 -2.98 -13.46 -34.32
N THR A 456 -3.24 -12.79 -35.45
CA THR A 456 -2.78 -11.41 -35.70
C THR A 456 -3.44 -10.39 -34.77
N VAL A 457 -4.62 -10.73 -34.24
CA VAL A 457 -5.40 -9.88 -33.34
C VAL A 457 -4.91 -9.89 -31.87
N PHE A 458 -3.97 -10.77 -31.51
CA PHE A 458 -3.42 -10.87 -30.16
C PHE A 458 -1.99 -10.34 -30.13
N SER A 459 -1.62 -9.63 -29.06
CA SER A 459 -0.25 -9.16 -28.83
C SER A 459 0.71 -10.28 -28.42
N ASP A 460 2.01 -10.06 -28.56
CA ASP A 460 3.03 -11.05 -28.16
C ASP A 460 3.01 -11.34 -26.66
N ALA A 461 2.65 -10.34 -25.84
CA ALA A 461 2.44 -10.51 -24.41
C ALA A 461 1.22 -11.39 -24.10
N GLU A 462 0.11 -11.20 -24.82
CA GLU A 462 -1.08 -12.06 -24.70
C GLU A 462 -0.75 -13.49 -25.16
N LEU A 463 -0.11 -13.66 -26.33
CA LEU A 463 0.31 -14.96 -26.85
C LEU A 463 1.28 -15.69 -25.92
N GLY A 464 2.23 -14.95 -25.32
CA GLY A 464 3.15 -15.46 -24.31
C GLY A 464 2.46 -15.97 -23.03
N ARG A 465 1.38 -15.32 -22.59
CA ARG A 465 0.62 -15.73 -21.39
C ARG A 465 -0.17 -17.02 -21.59
N ILE A 466 -0.65 -17.29 -22.81
CA ILE A 466 -1.46 -18.50 -23.09
C ILE A 466 -0.63 -19.74 -23.45
N LEU A 467 0.67 -19.59 -23.73
CA LEU A 467 1.58 -20.67 -24.11
C LEU A 467 1.59 -21.86 -23.13
N ALA A 468 1.40 -21.61 -21.83
CA ALA A 468 1.34 -22.64 -20.80
C ALA A 468 -0.03 -23.34 -20.65
N HIS A 469 -1.04 -22.90 -21.41
CA HIS A 469 -2.44 -23.30 -21.26
C HIS A 469 -3.03 -23.96 -22.52
N ILE A 470 -2.22 -24.16 -23.56
CA ILE A 470 -2.60 -24.77 -24.84
C ILE A 470 -1.79 -26.04 -25.09
N ASP A 471 -2.20 -26.84 -26.07
CA ASP A 471 -1.47 -28.05 -26.44
C ASP A 471 -0.15 -27.74 -27.18
N ASP A 472 0.72 -28.75 -27.30
CA ASP A 472 2.03 -28.60 -27.94
C ASP A 472 1.94 -28.16 -29.42
N ALA A 473 0.86 -28.53 -30.12
CA ALA A 473 0.69 -28.19 -31.54
C ALA A 473 0.30 -26.71 -31.72
N ASP A 474 -0.59 -26.21 -30.88
CA ASP A 474 -0.99 -24.82 -30.84
C ASP A 474 0.12 -23.94 -30.23
N ALA A 475 0.91 -24.45 -29.28
CA ALA A 475 2.12 -23.78 -28.78
C ALA A 475 3.15 -23.54 -29.89
N LEU A 476 3.34 -24.51 -30.80
CA LEU A 476 4.21 -24.34 -31.96
C LEU A 476 3.68 -23.29 -32.95
N ARG A 477 2.35 -23.18 -33.12
CA ARG A 477 1.73 -22.13 -33.94
C ARG A 477 1.95 -20.74 -33.34
N ILE A 478 1.81 -20.61 -32.02
CA ILE A 478 2.13 -19.36 -31.31
C ILE A 478 3.61 -19.02 -31.45
N ALA A 479 4.51 -19.97 -31.19
CA ALA A 479 5.94 -19.75 -31.32
C ALA A 479 6.33 -19.32 -32.74
N ALA A 480 5.73 -19.93 -33.77
CA ALA A 480 5.96 -19.55 -35.17
C ALA A 480 5.40 -18.17 -35.54
N GLU A 481 4.32 -17.71 -34.91
CA GLU A 481 3.80 -16.35 -35.08
C GLU A 481 4.68 -15.32 -34.35
N MET A 482 5.07 -15.61 -33.11
CA MET A 482 5.94 -14.74 -32.33
C MET A 482 7.34 -14.62 -32.95
N ASP A 483 7.91 -15.71 -33.45
CA ASP A 483 9.20 -15.70 -34.17
C ASP A 483 9.11 -14.86 -35.46
N ARG A 484 8.02 -15.01 -36.24
CA ARG A 484 7.77 -14.15 -37.41
C ARG A 484 7.68 -12.66 -37.04
N ARG A 485 7.07 -12.31 -35.91
CA ARG A 485 6.95 -10.93 -35.42
C ARG A 485 8.23 -10.38 -34.83
N ASP A 486 9.00 -11.17 -34.09
CA ASP A 486 10.31 -10.78 -33.57
C ASP A 486 11.28 -10.49 -34.71
N VAL A 487 11.27 -11.32 -35.76
CA VAL A 487 12.03 -11.05 -36.99
C VAL A 487 11.57 -9.76 -37.66
N ALA A 488 10.26 -9.51 -37.74
CA ALA A 488 9.72 -8.26 -38.28
C ALA A 488 10.10 -7.03 -37.43
N ALA A 489 10.04 -7.13 -36.11
CA ALA A 489 10.36 -6.03 -35.18
C ALA A 489 11.85 -5.66 -35.20
N ARG A 490 12.73 -6.63 -35.51
CA ARG A 490 14.17 -6.40 -35.67
C ARG A 490 14.53 -5.75 -37.00
N LEU A 491 13.62 -5.76 -37.96
CA LEU A 491 13.86 -5.24 -39.30
C LEU A 491 13.00 -3.98 -39.52
N PRO A 492 13.61 -2.82 -39.78
CA PRO A 492 12.88 -1.59 -40.08
C PRO A 492 11.85 -1.79 -41.19
N ASP A 493 10.66 -1.20 -41.04
CA ASP A 493 9.58 -1.19 -42.05
C ASP A 493 9.13 -2.58 -42.58
N VAL A 494 9.43 -3.67 -41.86
CA VAL A 494 9.02 -5.02 -42.29
C VAL A 494 7.68 -5.41 -41.70
N ARG A 495 6.79 -5.85 -42.59
CA ARG A 495 5.51 -6.44 -42.20
C ARG A 495 5.66 -7.90 -41.77
N ALA A 496 5.16 -8.23 -40.58
CA ALA A 496 5.26 -9.57 -40.00
C ALA A 496 4.57 -10.66 -40.83
N ASP A 497 3.49 -10.33 -41.55
CA ASP A 497 2.78 -11.28 -42.40
C ASP A 497 3.53 -11.64 -43.70
N LEU A 498 4.59 -10.90 -44.05
CA LEU A 498 5.41 -11.10 -45.24
C LEU A 498 6.76 -11.78 -44.93
N VAL A 499 7.09 -11.93 -43.65
CA VAL A 499 8.32 -12.61 -43.18
C VAL A 499 8.25 -14.10 -43.50
N GLY A 500 9.32 -14.63 -44.11
CA GLY A 500 9.44 -16.04 -44.48
C GLY A 500 8.82 -16.41 -45.83
N LEU A 501 8.14 -15.47 -46.51
CA LEU A 501 7.67 -15.67 -47.88
C LEU A 501 8.82 -15.62 -48.88
N SER A 502 8.85 -16.59 -49.79
CA SER A 502 9.72 -16.52 -50.97
C SER A 502 9.28 -15.38 -51.90
N ASP A 503 10.16 -14.95 -52.81
CA ASP A 503 9.79 -13.94 -53.82
C ASP A 503 8.65 -14.43 -54.72
N ASP A 504 8.56 -15.74 -54.95
CA ASP A 504 7.46 -16.38 -55.68
C ASP A 504 6.13 -16.30 -54.92
N ASP A 505 6.16 -16.48 -53.60
CA ASP A 505 4.97 -16.35 -52.73
C ASP A 505 4.51 -14.90 -52.60
N LEU A 506 5.47 -13.96 -52.49
CA LEU A 506 5.18 -12.53 -52.50
C LEU A 506 4.54 -12.13 -53.83
N ALA A 507 5.09 -12.59 -54.95
CA ALA A 507 4.52 -12.37 -56.28
C ALA A 507 3.15 -13.02 -56.44
N ALA A 508 2.91 -14.18 -55.82
CA ALA A 508 1.60 -14.84 -55.81
C ALA A 508 0.56 -14.02 -55.03
N ARG A 509 0.93 -13.45 -53.88
CA ARG A 509 0.06 -12.53 -53.11
C ARG A 509 -0.25 -11.25 -53.87
N VAL A 510 0.74 -10.64 -54.53
CA VAL A 510 0.51 -9.45 -55.38
C VAL A 510 -0.50 -9.76 -56.48
N ARG A 511 -0.35 -10.90 -57.18
CA ARG A 511 -1.30 -11.34 -58.21
C ARG A 511 -2.71 -11.55 -57.63
N ASN A 512 -2.80 -12.14 -56.43
CA ASN A 512 -4.08 -12.35 -55.76
C ASN A 512 -4.75 -11.03 -55.35
N ALA A 513 -4.00 -10.11 -54.73
CA ALA A 513 -4.46 -8.79 -54.31
C ALA A 513 -4.98 -7.95 -55.48
N LEU A 514 -4.28 -7.98 -56.61
CA LEU A 514 -4.71 -7.32 -57.86
C LEU A 514 -5.97 -7.96 -58.44
N ALA A 515 -6.10 -9.28 -58.40
CA ALA A 515 -7.27 -10.00 -58.91
C ALA A 515 -8.54 -9.76 -58.07
N HIS A 516 -8.39 -9.51 -56.77
CA HIS A 516 -9.50 -9.32 -55.83
C HIS A 516 -9.71 -7.85 -55.42
N GLY A 517 -8.91 -6.92 -55.94
CA GLY A 517 -9.07 -5.48 -55.69
C GLY A 517 -8.85 -5.06 -54.24
N THR A 518 -7.93 -5.70 -53.53
CA THR A 518 -7.61 -5.38 -52.13
C THR A 518 -6.62 -4.23 -52.03
N ASP A 519 -6.74 -3.37 -51.01
CA ASP A 519 -5.84 -2.23 -50.76
C ASP A 519 -4.38 -2.62 -50.41
N ASP A 520 -4.06 -3.91 -50.35
CA ASP A 520 -2.78 -4.45 -49.92
C ASP A 520 -1.63 -4.29 -50.95
N VAL A 521 -1.94 -3.89 -52.19
CA VAL A 521 -0.97 -3.83 -53.29
C VAL A 521 0.20 -2.87 -53.01
N ALA A 522 -0.08 -1.73 -52.37
CA ALA A 522 0.95 -0.74 -52.04
C ALA A 522 1.94 -1.27 -50.98
N GLY A 523 1.45 -1.98 -49.97
CA GLY A 523 2.28 -2.60 -48.94
C GLY A 523 3.16 -3.73 -49.47
N LEU A 524 2.61 -4.57 -50.36
CA LEU A 524 3.38 -5.62 -51.04
C LEU A 524 4.44 -5.06 -51.98
N ALA A 525 4.16 -3.95 -52.67
CA ALA A 525 5.12 -3.26 -53.53
C ALA A 525 6.26 -2.60 -52.73
N ALA A 526 5.95 -2.02 -51.57
CA ALA A 526 6.95 -1.47 -50.67
C ALA A 526 7.93 -2.54 -50.16
N GLU A 527 7.41 -3.72 -49.79
CA GLU A 527 8.23 -4.86 -49.37
C GLU A 527 9.15 -5.35 -50.50
N ALA A 528 8.65 -5.43 -51.74
CA ALA A 528 9.47 -5.80 -52.90
C ALA A 528 10.58 -4.76 -53.16
N HIS A 529 10.27 -3.47 -53.05
CA HIS A 529 11.25 -2.39 -53.20
C HIS A 529 12.33 -2.42 -52.11
N ARG A 530 11.93 -2.71 -50.86
CA ARG A 530 12.83 -2.88 -49.71
C ARG A 530 13.82 -4.02 -49.96
N ARG A 531 13.34 -5.20 -50.42
CA ARG A 531 14.19 -6.35 -50.76
C ARG A 531 15.20 -6.02 -51.87
N ASP A 532 14.78 -5.29 -52.89
CA ASP A 532 15.65 -4.82 -53.98
C ASP A 532 16.73 -3.85 -53.48
N MET A 533 16.37 -2.87 -52.63
CA MET A 533 17.34 -1.95 -52.03
C MET A 533 18.34 -2.65 -51.12
N LEU A 534 17.90 -3.62 -50.30
CA LEU A 534 18.80 -4.43 -49.49
C LEU A 534 19.76 -5.24 -50.36
N ALA A 535 19.28 -5.86 -51.45
CA ALA A 535 20.13 -6.60 -52.37
C ALA A 535 21.17 -5.69 -53.06
N ARG A 536 20.83 -4.41 -53.29
CA ARG A 536 21.71 -3.43 -53.93
C ARG A 536 22.75 -2.84 -52.98
N ILE A 537 22.35 -2.48 -51.76
CA ILE A 537 23.20 -1.77 -50.78
C ILE A 537 23.96 -2.77 -49.87
N PHE A 538 23.35 -3.92 -49.59
CA PHE A 538 23.90 -5.00 -48.76
C PHE A 538 23.95 -6.34 -49.53
N PRO A 539 24.65 -6.42 -50.68
CA PRO A 539 24.60 -7.58 -51.58
C PRO A 539 25.05 -8.90 -50.95
N SER A 540 25.89 -8.84 -49.91
CA SER A 540 26.35 -9.99 -49.13
C SER A 540 25.85 -9.97 -47.69
N GLY A 541 24.82 -9.18 -47.39
CA GLY A 541 24.36 -8.90 -46.02
C GLY A 541 25.27 -7.95 -45.23
N ALA A 542 26.24 -7.30 -45.90
CA ALA A 542 27.10 -6.27 -45.34
C ALA A 542 27.12 -5.07 -46.27
N LEU A 543 27.30 -3.88 -45.71
CA LEU A 543 27.28 -2.62 -46.44
C LEU A 543 28.36 -2.62 -47.52
N ALA A 544 27.96 -2.24 -48.74
CA ALA A 544 28.86 -2.14 -49.90
C ALA A 544 30.18 -1.42 -49.54
N ALA A 545 31.29 -1.93 -50.07
CA ALA A 545 32.61 -1.36 -49.80
C ALA A 545 32.74 0.07 -50.35
N ASP A 546 32.10 0.33 -51.49
CA ASP A 546 32.05 1.63 -52.15
C ASP A 546 30.63 2.22 -52.05
N LEU A 547 30.53 3.41 -51.43
CA LEU A 547 29.29 4.15 -51.19
C LEU A 547 29.15 5.38 -52.10
N THR A 548 30.14 5.65 -52.96
CA THR A 548 30.19 6.88 -53.78
C THR A 548 29.03 6.98 -54.77
N ALA A 549 28.55 5.84 -55.28
CA ALA A 549 27.41 5.76 -56.20
C ALA A 549 26.04 5.71 -55.50
N VAL A 550 26.00 5.76 -54.17
CA VAL A 550 24.77 5.76 -53.38
C VAL A 550 24.44 7.20 -52.98
N GLY A 551 23.25 7.67 -53.37
CA GLY A 551 22.77 9.01 -53.03
C GLY A 551 22.40 9.14 -51.55
N ASP A 552 22.34 10.38 -51.04
CA ASP A 552 22.16 10.65 -49.61
C ASP A 552 20.83 10.11 -49.06
N ASP A 553 19.75 10.16 -49.85
CA ASP A 553 18.46 9.55 -49.47
C ASP A 553 18.56 8.03 -49.26
N ALA A 554 19.33 7.35 -50.12
CA ALA A 554 19.54 5.91 -50.03
C ALA A 554 20.53 5.54 -48.92
N LEU A 555 21.51 6.40 -48.62
CA LEU A 555 22.40 6.26 -47.48
C LEU A 555 21.66 6.47 -46.15
N ALA A 556 20.83 7.51 -46.05
CA ALA A 556 19.95 7.75 -44.92
C ALA A 556 18.98 6.59 -44.71
N TRP A 557 18.37 6.09 -45.80
CA TRP A 557 17.54 4.89 -45.74
C TRP A 557 18.32 3.62 -45.37
N ALA A 558 19.62 3.52 -45.68
CA ALA A 558 20.42 2.36 -45.32
C ALA A 558 20.83 2.34 -43.84
N MET A 559 20.90 3.51 -43.18
CA MET A 559 21.30 3.62 -41.77
C MET A 559 20.43 2.76 -40.84
N GLN A 560 19.15 2.62 -41.14
CA GLN A 560 18.22 1.82 -40.34
C GLN A 560 18.53 0.31 -40.39
N TYR A 561 19.24 -0.18 -41.40
CA TYR A 561 19.64 -1.59 -41.53
C TYR A 561 21.13 -1.84 -41.26
N ALA A 562 21.90 -0.77 -41.05
CA ALA A 562 23.35 -0.84 -40.89
C ALA A 562 23.75 -1.16 -39.44
N THR A 563 24.85 -1.91 -39.27
CA THR A 563 25.50 -2.08 -37.97
C THR A 563 26.16 -0.78 -37.50
N ARG A 564 26.53 -0.69 -36.22
CA ARG A 564 27.20 0.51 -35.66
C ARG A 564 28.40 0.98 -36.48
N ASP A 565 29.26 0.05 -36.92
CA ASP A 565 30.46 0.39 -37.69
C ASP A 565 30.10 0.83 -39.12
N GLU A 566 29.05 0.26 -39.69
CA GLU A 566 28.53 0.63 -41.01
C GLU A 566 27.85 2.00 -40.97
N VAL A 567 27.10 2.33 -39.90
CA VAL A 567 26.55 3.66 -39.68
C VAL A 567 27.67 4.70 -39.57
N LEU A 568 28.77 4.39 -38.89
CA LEU A 568 29.94 5.29 -38.86
C LEU A 568 30.57 5.48 -40.24
N ARG A 569 30.58 4.44 -41.08
CA ARG A 569 31.03 4.55 -42.48
C ARG A 569 30.09 5.39 -43.33
N ILE A 570 28.78 5.26 -43.12
CA ILE A 570 27.77 6.09 -43.79
C ILE A 570 27.88 7.55 -43.32
N ALA A 571 28.01 7.78 -42.02
CA ALA A 571 28.21 9.12 -41.45
C ALA A 571 29.52 9.73 -41.96
N ALA A 572 30.63 8.99 -41.99
CA ALA A 572 31.88 9.48 -42.57
C ALA A 572 31.80 9.74 -44.08
N GLU A 573 30.89 9.09 -44.80
CA GLU A 573 30.59 9.38 -46.20
C GLU A 573 29.81 10.69 -46.32
N MET A 574 28.78 10.89 -45.50
CA MET A 574 27.97 12.11 -45.47
C MET A 574 28.74 13.32 -44.95
N ASP A 575 29.49 13.19 -43.85
CA ASP A 575 30.37 14.22 -43.29
C ASP A 575 31.43 14.66 -44.31
N ARG A 576 31.93 13.74 -45.15
CA ARG A 576 32.87 14.10 -46.22
C ARG A 576 32.19 14.89 -47.33
N ARG A 577 30.89 14.69 -47.56
CA ARG A 577 30.07 15.45 -48.52
C ARG A 577 29.69 16.83 -47.96
N ASP A 578 29.45 16.92 -46.64
CA ASP A 578 28.81 18.07 -45.98
C ASP A 578 29.67 18.83 -44.94
N ALA A 579 31.01 18.65 -44.93
CA ALA A 579 31.89 19.27 -43.92
C ALA A 579 31.81 20.82 -43.88
N VAL A 580 31.57 21.39 -42.68
CA VAL A 580 31.57 22.85 -42.40
C VAL A 580 32.75 23.24 -41.50
N GLU A 581 33.47 24.31 -41.85
CA GLU A 581 34.60 24.84 -41.08
C GLU A 581 34.11 25.73 -39.91
N LEU A 582 34.47 25.39 -38.66
CA LEU A 582 34.03 26.12 -37.46
C LEU A 582 34.99 27.27 -37.08
N PRO A 583 34.48 28.43 -36.62
CA PRO A 583 35.30 29.58 -36.22
C PRO A 583 35.97 29.37 -34.84
N PRO A 584 37.15 29.98 -34.59
CA PRO A 584 37.84 29.89 -33.31
C PRO A 584 37.11 30.69 -32.20
N PRO A 585 37.24 30.27 -30.92
CA PRO A 585 36.61 30.97 -29.80
C PRO A 585 37.29 32.33 -29.50
N ALA A 586 36.48 33.31 -29.10
CA ALA A 586 36.89 34.62 -28.60
C ALA A 586 37.52 34.52 -27.20
N ALA A 587 38.53 35.35 -26.95
CA ALA A 587 39.33 35.37 -25.72
C ALA A 587 39.75 36.81 -25.34
N THR A 588 38.77 37.71 -25.25
CA THR A 588 38.97 39.11 -24.87
C THR A 588 39.13 39.31 -23.37
N GLY A 589 38.77 38.30 -22.57
CA GLY A 589 38.86 38.34 -21.10
C GLY A 589 37.62 38.90 -20.41
N ASP A 590 36.63 39.36 -21.18
CA ASP A 590 35.28 39.65 -20.71
C ASP A 590 34.37 38.46 -21.02
N ALA A 591 33.89 37.81 -19.95
CA ALA A 591 33.04 36.62 -20.00
C ALA A 591 31.75 36.80 -20.81
N VAL A 592 31.15 38.00 -20.76
CA VAL A 592 29.90 38.30 -21.46
C VAL A 592 30.19 38.63 -22.92
N ALA A 593 31.24 39.42 -23.19
CA ALA A 593 31.61 39.77 -24.56
C ALA A 593 32.07 38.55 -25.38
N ASP A 594 32.87 37.67 -24.77
CA ASP A 594 33.38 36.46 -25.43
C ASP A 594 32.25 35.49 -25.77
N LEU A 595 31.31 35.26 -24.84
CA LEU A 595 30.13 34.43 -25.08
C LEU A 595 29.30 34.93 -26.27
N LEU A 596 29.01 36.23 -26.30
CA LEU A 596 28.19 36.83 -27.34
C LEU A 596 28.89 36.82 -28.70
N THR A 597 30.21 36.98 -28.72
CA THR A 597 31.02 36.93 -29.96
C THR A 597 31.06 35.52 -30.54
N ASN A 598 31.28 34.50 -29.70
CA ASN A 598 31.28 33.09 -30.12
C ASN A 598 29.95 32.69 -30.76
N ARG A 599 28.86 33.15 -30.16
CA ARG A 599 27.51 32.88 -30.63
C ARG A 599 27.24 33.51 -32.00
N ALA A 600 27.68 34.75 -32.23
CA ALA A 600 27.56 35.41 -33.52
C ALA A 600 28.43 34.74 -34.61
N ALA A 601 29.66 34.33 -34.28
CA ALA A 601 30.55 33.65 -35.22
C ALA A 601 29.98 32.28 -35.65
N LEU A 602 29.42 31.52 -34.70
CA LEU A 602 28.78 30.24 -34.98
C LEU A 602 27.54 30.42 -35.86
N ALA A 603 26.68 31.40 -35.56
CA ALA A 603 25.52 31.71 -36.39
C ALA A 603 25.90 32.05 -37.84
N ALA A 604 27.00 32.77 -38.05
CA ALA A 604 27.52 33.07 -39.38
C ALA A 604 28.05 31.83 -40.12
N ALA A 605 28.80 30.97 -39.43
CA ALA A 605 29.36 29.74 -40.02
C ALA A 605 28.28 28.71 -40.39
N MET A 606 27.17 28.71 -39.66
CA MET A 606 26.04 27.82 -39.91
C MET A 606 25.09 28.36 -41.00
N SER A 607 25.24 29.59 -41.50
CA SER A 607 24.34 30.16 -42.51
C SER A 607 24.48 29.46 -43.88
N PRO A 608 23.39 29.07 -44.57
CA PRO A 608 22.00 29.48 -44.36
C PRO A 608 21.17 28.46 -43.58
N ALA A 609 21.74 27.77 -42.59
CA ALA A 609 20.95 26.95 -41.69
C ALA A 609 19.94 27.84 -40.96
N PRO A 610 18.66 27.45 -40.92
CA PRO A 610 17.66 28.15 -40.14
C PRO A 610 18.06 28.15 -38.65
N PRO A 611 17.58 29.11 -37.85
CA PRO A 611 17.90 29.13 -36.43
C PRO A 611 17.36 27.85 -35.74
N PRO A 612 17.97 27.38 -34.63
CA PRO A 612 17.64 26.09 -34.01
C PRO A 612 16.17 25.90 -33.64
N ASP A 613 15.46 26.98 -33.35
CA ASP A 613 14.01 27.00 -33.09
C ASP A 613 13.15 26.78 -34.34
N ALA A 614 13.72 26.96 -35.54
CA ALA A 614 13.10 26.66 -36.82
C ALA A 614 13.47 25.27 -37.37
N TRP A 615 14.37 24.51 -36.72
CA TRP A 615 14.74 23.16 -37.16
C TRP A 615 13.56 22.18 -37.18
N GLY A 616 12.58 22.38 -36.29
CA GLY A 616 11.32 21.61 -36.28
C GLY A 616 10.28 22.07 -37.31
N ILE A 617 10.45 23.26 -37.92
CA ILE A 617 9.50 23.79 -38.91
C ILE A 617 9.76 23.17 -40.30
N TYR A 618 11.00 22.79 -40.59
CA TYR A 618 11.35 22.19 -41.89
C TYR A 618 10.75 20.80 -42.09
N ASP A 619 10.55 20.03 -41.02
CA ASP A 619 9.92 18.70 -41.10
C ASP A 619 8.44 18.82 -41.49
N ASP A 620 7.72 19.78 -40.89
CA ASP A 620 6.32 20.06 -41.19
C ASP A 620 6.12 20.70 -42.58
N VAL A 621 7.04 21.57 -43.02
CA VAL A 621 6.94 22.24 -44.31
C VAL A 621 7.29 21.31 -45.47
N ILE A 622 8.27 20.42 -45.31
CA ILE A 622 8.59 19.36 -46.29
C ILE A 622 7.46 18.34 -46.33
N ALA A 623 6.96 17.89 -45.17
CA ALA A 623 5.80 16.98 -45.10
C ALA A 623 4.53 17.60 -45.72
N TYR A 624 4.28 18.90 -45.52
CA TYR A 624 3.15 19.60 -46.12
C TYR A 624 3.32 19.81 -47.64
N ALA A 625 4.52 20.12 -48.12
CA ALA A 625 4.82 20.29 -49.54
C ALA A 625 4.70 18.96 -50.33
N ILE A 626 5.16 17.86 -49.73
CA ILE A 626 5.02 16.50 -50.27
C ILE A 626 3.54 16.08 -50.29
N ARG A 627 2.78 16.35 -49.22
CA ARG A 627 1.34 16.04 -49.14
C ARG A 627 0.50 16.80 -50.17
N GLU A 628 0.93 18.01 -50.57
CA GLU A 628 0.22 18.87 -51.52
C GLU A 628 0.79 18.80 -52.96
N GLY A 629 1.79 17.95 -53.22
CA GLY A 629 2.34 17.75 -54.57
C GLY A 629 2.99 18.99 -55.20
N ARG A 630 3.47 19.95 -54.40
CA ARG A 630 4.15 21.15 -54.91
C ARG A 630 5.66 20.99 -54.84
N ASN A 631 6.32 21.13 -56.00
CA ASN A 631 7.77 21.17 -56.10
C ASN A 631 8.23 22.64 -56.05
N THR A 632 8.73 23.11 -54.91
CA THR A 632 9.31 24.46 -54.82
C THR A 632 10.55 24.46 -53.93
N THR A 633 11.71 24.68 -54.55
CA THR A 633 12.93 25.20 -53.92
C THR A 633 12.66 26.61 -53.38
N PRO A 634 13.03 26.96 -52.14
CA PRO A 634 12.84 28.30 -51.61
C PRO A 634 14.00 29.21 -52.05
N ASP A 635 13.87 29.82 -53.23
CA ASP A 635 14.61 31.03 -53.60
C ASP A 635 13.73 32.24 -53.25
N ARG A 636 13.98 32.87 -52.10
CA ARG A 636 13.50 34.23 -51.79
C ARG A 636 14.22 34.82 -50.57
N THR A 637 15.25 35.61 -50.83
CA THR A 637 15.71 36.65 -49.89
C THR A 637 14.82 37.90 -50.04
N PRO A 638 14.24 38.46 -48.96
CA PRO A 638 13.54 39.73 -49.02
C PRO A 638 14.53 40.90 -49.19
N GLN A 639 14.23 41.78 -50.14
CA GLN A 639 14.99 42.99 -50.47
C GLN A 639 15.08 43.95 -49.25
N THR A 640 16.31 44.32 -48.88
CA THR A 640 16.61 45.34 -47.87
C THR A 640 16.30 46.74 -48.39
N ARG A 641 15.76 47.57 -47.51
CA ARG A 641 15.65 49.02 -47.72
C ARG A 641 16.66 49.66 -46.78
N ASP A 642 17.76 50.13 -47.36
CA ASP A 642 18.88 50.78 -46.67
C ASP A 642 18.40 51.95 -45.79
N ASP A 643 18.72 51.91 -44.48
CA ASP A 643 19.07 53.08 -43.64
C ASP A 643 19.33 52.74 -42.13
N ASP A 644 19.29 51.48 -41.68
CA ASP A 644 19.75 51.08 -40.32
C ASP A 644 20.95 50.09 -40.39
N PRO A 645 22.17 50.47 -39.93
CA PRO A 645 23.35 49.61 -39.98
C PRO A 645 23.28 48.38 -39.05
N ASP A 646 22.21 48.24 -38.28
CA ASP A 646 21.88 47.06 -37.46
C ASP A 646 20.61 46.33 -37.92
N GLU A 647 20.00 46.70 -39.06
CA GLU A 647 18.79 46.04 -39.57
C GLU A 647 19.13 44.60 -40.03
N GLY A 648 18.46 43.61 -39.44
CA GLY A 648 18.72 42.20 -39.70
C GLY A 648 19.65 41.51 -38.71
N LEU A 649 20.32 42.26 -37.83
CA LEU A 649 21.05 41.68 -36.70
C LEU A 649 20.05 41.28 -35.60
N SER A 650 20.16 40.04 -35.14
CA SER A 650 19.48 39.57 -33.95
C SER A 650 19.85 40.44 -32.74
N TRP A 651 18.98 40.46 -31.73
CA TRP A 651 19.23 41.18 -30.48
C TRP A 651 20.59 40.80 -29.85
N GLU A 652 21.05 39.56 -30.04
CA GLU A 652 22.32 39.03 -29.52
C GLU A 652 23.52 39.57 -30.31
N GLU A 653 23.43 39.63 -31.63
CA GLU A 653 24.49 40.17 -32.50
C GLU A 653 24.72 41.67 -32.27
N ARG A 654 23.63 42.42 -31.99
CA ARG A 654 23.73 43.84 -31.63
C ARG A 654 24.43 44.05 -30.28
N LEU A 655 24.20 43.16 -29.30
CA LEU A 655 24.92 43.16 -28.03
C LEU A 655 26.40 42.80 -28.19
N ALA A 656 26.71 41.78 -28.98
CA ALA A 656 28.08 41.36 -29.27
C ALA A 656 28.91 42.51 -29.88
N ARG A 657 28.32 43.22 -30.85
CA ARG A 657 28.92 44.40 -31.50
C ARG A 657 29.15 45.56 -30.53
N ALA A 658 28.23 45.80 -29.61
CA ALA A 658 28.35 46.84 -28.58
C ALA A 658 29.42 46.50 -27.52
N ALA A 659 29.55 45.22 -27.16
CA ALA A 659 30.59 44.73 -26.24
C ALA A 659 32.00 44.78 -26.87
N ALA A 660 32.13 44.47 -28.16
CA ALA A 660 33.42 44.61 -28.87
C ALA A 660 33.96 46.06 -28.93
N ALA A 661 33.09 47.07 -28.80
CA ALA A 661 33.45 48.50 -28.79
C ALA A 661 33.95 49.01 -27.41
N GLU A 662 34.03 48.15 -26.39
CA GLU A 662 34.23 48.47 -24.97
C GLU A 662 35.64 48.98 -24.58
N GLN A 663 36.62 48.97 -25.48
CA GLN A 663 37.98 49.47 -25.18
C GLN A 663 38.09 51.01 -24.98
N ALA A 664 36.98 51.76 -25.01
CA ALA A 664 36.96 53.24 -24.97
C ALA A 664 36.46 53.91 -23.66
N GLY A 665 36.31 53.16 -22.55
CA GLY A 665 36.30 53.75 -21.20
C GLY A 665 35.16 54.73 -20.85
N THR A 666 33.90 54.30 -20.93
CA THR A 666 32.77 55.05 -20.34
C THR A 666 31.98 54.17 -19.35
N GLY A 667 31.33 54.74 -18.34
CA GLY A 667 30.66 54.00 -17.25
C GLY A 667 29.19 53.61 -17.52
N GLN A 668 28.82 53.30 -18.76
CA GLN A 668 27.45 52.91 -19.16
C GLN A 668 27.35 51.39 -19.38
N SER A 669 26.19 50.79 -19.12
CA SER A 669 25.98 49.35 -19.36
C SER A 669 25.98 49.00 -20.85
N VAL A 670 26.36 47.75 -21.20
CA VAL A 670 26.34 47.23 -22.58
C VAL A 670 24.95 47.36 -23.23
N GLN A 671 23.88 47.20 -22.44
CA GLN A 671 22.49 47.34 -22.88
C GLN A 671 22.09 48.78 -23.19
N GLU A 672 22.51 49.74 -22.37
CA GLU A 672 22.20 51.16 -22.56
C GLU A 672 22.89 51.73 -23.80
N ARG A 673 24.11 51.26 -24.11
CA ARG A 673 24.82 51.64 -25.33
C ARG A 673 24.21 51.06 -26.59
N ALA A 674 23.73 49.81 -26.52
CA ALA A 674 23.12 49.14 -27.65
C ALA A 674 21.70 49.63 -27.97
N GLY A 675 21.09 50.44 -27.10
CA GLY A 675 19.71 50.95 -27.28
C GLY A 675 18.64 49.84 -27.26
N LEU A 676 18.96 48.68 -26.68
CA LEU A 676 18.17 47.45 -26.80
C LEU A 676 17.11 47.30 -25.71
N LYS A 677 16.10 46.46 -26.00
CA LYS A 677 15.07 46.01 -25.06
C LYS A 677 15.72 45.45 -23.78
N LYS A 678 15.20 45.82 -22.61
CA LYS A 678 15.69 45.31 -21.31
C LYS A 678 15.66 43.78 -21.30
N ILE A 679 16.83 43.15 -21.12
CA ILE A 679 16.96 41.70 -21.00
C ILE A 679 16.07 41.22 -19.85
N THR A 680 15.25 40.22 -20.11
CA THR A 680 14.43 39.60 -19.07
C THR A 680 15.30 38.78 -18.13
N ARG A 681 14.85 38.64 -16.88
CA ARG A 681 15.53 37.78 -15.91
C ARG A 681 15.67 36.33 -16.37
N LYS A 682 14.81 35.86 -17.28
CA LYS A 682 14.85 34.52 -17.86
C LYS A 682 16.02 34.40 -18.85
N GLU A 683 16.15 35.35 -19.78
CA GLU A 683 17.24 35.40 -20.77
C GLU A 683 18.61 35.54 -20.09
N ALA A 684 18.72 36.42 -19.09
CA ALA A 684 19.96 36.58 -18.33
C ALA A 684 20.41 35.31 -17.59
N ARG A 685 19.46 34.48 -17.13
CA ARG A 685 19.75 33.18 -16.53
C ARG A 685 20.20 32.15 -17.56
N GLN A 686 19.58 32.16 -18.73
CA GLN A 686 19.94 31.26 -19.83
C GLN A 686 21.38 31.52 -20.30
N LEU A 687 21.74 32.79 -20.52
CA LEU A 687 23.10 33.18 -20.87
C LEU A 687 24.11 32.80 -19.78
N TYR A 688 23.75 32.92 -18.50
CA TYR A 688 24.60 32.46 -17.40
C TYR A 688 24.81 30.94 -17.45
N THR A 689 23.76 30.16 -17.71
CA THR A 689 23.87 28.70 -17.85
C THR A 689 24.78 28.32 -19.02
N GLU A 690 24.61 28.96 -20.18
CA GLU A 690 25.46 28.74 -21.36
C GLU A 690 26.94 29.05 -21.08
N TRP A 691 27.19 30.18 -20.42
CA TRP A 691 28.54 30.54 -19.97
C TRP A 691 29.15 29.48 -19.05
N ILE A 692 28.39 28.96 -18.09
CA ILE A 692 28.85 27.90 -17.18
C ILE A 692 29.25 26.64 -17.95
N TRP A 693 28.49 26.25 -18.98
CA TRP A 693 28.83 25.09 -19.82
C TRP A 693 30.11 25.31 -20.62
N GLN A 694 30.32 26.51 -21.20
CA GLN A 694 31.57 26.84 -21.89
C GLN A 694 32.77 26.78 -20.94
N GLN A 695 32.63 27.30 -19.73
CA GLN A 695 33.69 27.25 -18.72
C GLN A 695 33.96 25.82 -18.24
N ALA A 696 32.92 24.99 -18.10
CA ALA A 696 33.06 23.59 -17.74
C ALA A 696 33.80 22.79 -18.82
N ALA A 697 33.44 22.96 -20.10
CA ALA A 697 34.09 22.28 -21.22
C ALA A 697 35.56 22.72 -21.37
N ALA A 698 35.83 24.04 -21.33
CA ALA A 698 37.19 24.56 -21.41
C ALA A 698 38.07 24.10 -20.24
N ALA A 699 37.49 23.98 -19.04
CA ALA A 699 38.19 23.43 -17.89
C ALA A 699 38.42 21.92 -18.01
N GLU A 700 37.47 21.17 -18.57
CA GLU A 700 37.62 19.72 -18.82
C GLU A 700 38.78 19.45 -19.78
N ASP A 701 38.85 20.20 -20.89
CA ASP A 701 39.95 20.12 -21.85
C ASP A 701 41.29 20.53 -21.22
N ALA A 702 41.32 21.65 -20.50
CA ALA A 702 42.55 22.16 -19.87
C ALA A 702 43.07 21.26 -18.73
N THR A 703 42.18 20.55 -18.05
CA THR A 703 42.52 19.66 -16.93
C THR A 703 42.55 18.19 -17.32
N ASN A 704 42.42 17.83 -18.60
CA ASN A 704 42.29 16.44 -19.08
C ASN A 704 41.20 15.64 -18.33
N GLY A 705 40.09 16.29 -17.96
CA GLY A 705 38.98 15.67 -17.24
C GLY A 705 39.07 15.71 -15.70
N TYR A 706 40.19 16.18 -15.12
CA TYR A 706 40.38 16.19 -13.66
C TYR A 706 39.77 17.43 -13.00
N LEU A 707 38.44 17.44 -12.83
CA LEU A 707 37.70 18.57 -12.24
C LEU A 707 37.47 18.46 -10.72
N PHE A 708 37.31 17.25 -10.19
CA PHE A 708 37.06 17.01 -8.76
C PHE A 708 38.31 16.54 -8.02
N ASN A 709 38.42 16.86 -6.73
CA ASN A 709 39.41 16.21 -5.87
C ASN A 709 39.01 14.76 -5.57
N ARG A 710 39.98 13.93 -5.19
CA ARG A 710 39.78 12.51 -4.85
C ARG A 710 38.70 12.27 -3.79
N ALA A 711 38.46 13.23 -2.89
CA ALA A 711 37.44 13.10 -1.84
C ALA A 711 36.01 13.37 -2.36
N SER A 712 35.87 14.00 -3.52
CA SER A 712 34.60 14.39 -4.14
C SER A 712 34.28 13.56 -5.38
N GLU A 713 35.29 12.94 -5.98
CA GLU A 713 35.18 11.98 -7.08
C GLU A 713 34.31 10.77 -6.67
N GLY A 714 33.40 10.34 -7.55
CA GLY A 714 32.48 9.21 -7.31
C GLY A 714 31.29 9.50 -6.39
N LYS A 715 31.12 10.72 -5.88
CA LYS A 715 29.99 11.11 -5.00
C LYS A 715 28.76 11.67 -5.73
N GLY A 716 28.75 11.63 -7.07
CA GLY A 716 27.61 12.06 -7.89
C GLY A 716 27.35 13.57 -7.88
N TYR A 717 28.36 14.40 -7.56
CA TYR A 717 28.21 15.85 -7.66
C TYR A 717 28.25 16.31 -9.13
N SER A 718 27.33 17.19 -9.51
CA SER A 718 27.28 17.76 -10.86
C SER A 718 28.46 18.71 -11.11
N ILE A 719 29.09 18.61 -12.28
CA ILE A 719 30.15 19.53 -12.74
C ILE A 719 29.67 20.97 -12.67
N GLU A 720 28.43 21.24 -13.08
CA GLU A 720 27.80 22.57 -13.01
C GLU A 720 27.93 23.23 -11.63
N SER A 721 27.83 22.43 -10.55
CA SER A 721 27.90 22.95 -9.17
C SER A 721 29.27 23.47 -8.76
N LEU A 722 30.34 23.06 -9.46
CA LEU A 722 31.69 23.59 -9.26
C LEU A 722 31.80 25.03 -9.77
N PHE A 723 31.03 25.38 -10.80
CA PHE A 723 31.08 26.69 -11.44
C PHE A 723 30.00 27.62 -10.90
N SER A 724 28.76 27.15 -10.73
CA SER A 724 27.60 27.96 -10.30
C SER A 724 27.40 28.06 -8.77
N GLY A 725 28.01 27.17 -7.99
CA GLY A 725 27.80 27.06 -6.54
C GLY A 725 28.60 28.06 -5.69
N PRO A 726 28.31 28.17 -4.37
CA PRO A 726 29.05 29.05 -3.46
C PRO A 726 30.56 28.76 -3.48
N ALA A 727 31.40 29.80 -3.55
CA ALA A 727 32.86 29.68 -3.65
C ALA A 727 33.44 28.68 -2.63
N ARG A 728 33.06 28.80 -1.35
CA ARG A 728 33.49 27.88 -0.29
C ARG A 728 33.24 26.39 -0.61
N ILE A 729 32.11 26.06 -1.21
CA ILE A 729 31.73 24.67 -1.50
C ILE A 729 32.50 24.16 -2.72
N ALA A 730 32.58 24.98 -3.77
CA ALA A 730 33.27 24.61 -5.00
C ALA A 730 34.79 24.49 -4.82
N TYR A 731 35.45 25.41 -4.10
CA TYR A 731 36.89 25.29 -3.78
C TYR A 731 37.19 24.09 -2.86
N ALA A 732 36.25 23.67 -2.01
CA ALA A 732 36.42 22.46 -1.20
C ALA A 732 36.31 21.16 -1.99
N ARG A 733 35.72 21.19 -3.20
CA ARG A 733 35.44 20.03 -4.05
C ARG A 733 36.32 19.95 -5.30
N ALA A 734 36.85 21.09 -5.75
CA ALA A 734 37.70 21.20 -6.93
C ALA A 734 39.06 20.48 -6.75
N SER A 735 39.58 19.95 -7.86
CA SER A 735 40.97 19.49 -8.01
C SER A 735 41.96 20.66 -7.88
N GLU A 736 43.26 20.36 -7.76
CA GLU A 736 44.27 21.44 -7.67
C GLU A 736 44.48 22.12 -9.03
N GLU A 737 44.35 21.35 -10.10
CA GLU A 737 44.41 21.76 -11.51
C GLU A 737 43.26 22.71 -11.86
N LEU A 738 42.03 22.39 -11.41
CA LEU A 738 40.88 23.27 -11.61
C LEU A 738 41.01 24.58 -10.82
N LYS A 739 41.58 24.53 -9.61
CA LYS A 739 41.82 25.75 -8.82
C LYS A 739 42.86 26.65 -9.46
N GLU A 740 43.92 26.08 -10.06
CA GLU A 740 44.93 26.81 -10.83
C GLU A 740 44.29 27.41 -12.10
N TRP A 741 43.45 26.65 -12.80
CA TRP A 741 42.72 27.17 -13.97
C TRP A 741 41.83 28.38 -13.62
N TRP A 742 41.21 28.39 -12.43
CA TRP A 742 40.41 29.52 -11.92
C TRP A 742 41.21 30.78 -11.57
N GLU A 743 42.55 30.72 -11.54
CA GLU A 743 43.39 31.92 -11.37
C GLU A 743 43.42 32.75 -12.66
N SER A 744 43.46 32.07 -13.81
CA SER A 744 43.40 32.69 -15.13
C SER A 744 41.97 32.85 -15.67
N ASN A 745 41.02 32.04 -15.17
CA ASN A 745 39.61 32.04 -15.58
C ASN A 745 38.69 32.21 -14.36
N PRO A 746 38.52 33.45 -13.86
CA PRO A 746 37.85 33.70 -12.60
C PRO A 746 36.38 33.30 -12.66
N ARG A 747 35.92 32.64 -11.59
CA ARG A 747 34.52 32.25 -11.44
C ARG A 747 33.62 33.46 -11.18
N LEU A 748 32.53 33.55 -11.93
CA LEU A 748 31.47 34.53 -11.74
C LEU A 748 30.25 33.87 -11.13
N THR A 749 29.73 34.47 -10.08
CA THR A 749 28.39 34.17 -9.59
C THR A 749 27.36 34.70 -10.56
N GLN A 750 26.14 34.15 -10.50
CA GLN A 750 25.00 34.68 -11.26
C GLN A 750 24.78 36.19 -11.01
N ALA A 751 25.18 36.74 -9.85
CA ALA A 751 25.07 38.18 -9.56
C ALA A 751 26.03 38.97 -10.41
N GLU A 752 27.28 38.54 -10.40
CA GLU A 752 28.38 39.23 -11.05
C GLU A 752 28.20 39.15 -12.57
N PHE A 753 27.76 38.00 -13.09
CA PHE A 753 27.43 37.85 -14.51
C PHE A 753 26.25 38.73 -14.93
N ILE A 754 25.17 38.78 -14.13
CA ILE A 754 24.02 39.66 -14.43
C ILE A 754 24.41 41.15 -14.29
N GLU A 755 25.24 41.49 -13.30
CA GLU A 755 25.77 42.84 -13.11
C GLU A 755 26.65 43.28 -14.28
N GLN A 756 27.50 42.40 -14.82
CA GLN A 756 28.27 42.66 -16.05
C GLN A 756 27.34 42.82 -17.27
N LEU A 757 26.36 41.93 -17.41
CA LEU A 757 25.41 41.94 -18.53
C LEU A 757 24.48 43.17 -18.53
N THR A 758 24.02 43.63 -17.37
CA THR A 758 23.01 44.70 -17.24
C THR A 758 23.59 46.03 -16.75
N GLY A 759 24.82 46.06 -16.22
CA GLY A 759 25.44 47.22 -15.54
C GLY A 759 24.71 47.70 -14.28
N VAL A 760 23.80 46.89 -13.71
CA VAL A 760 23.00 47.25 -12.53
C VAL A 760 23.54 46.52 -11.31
N THR A 761 23.93 47.27 -10.28
CA THR A 761 24.47 46.72 -9.04
C THR A 761 23.47 45.80 -8.34
N GLN A 762 23.90 44.58 -8.03
CA GLN A 762 23.08 43.59 -7.34
C GLN A 762 23.44 43.58 -5.84
N ARG A 763 22.43 43.62 -4.95
CA ARG A 763 22.61 43.66 -3.48
C ARG A 763 23.54 42.57 -2.91
N TRP A 764 23.68 41.47 -3.63
CA TRP A 764 24.36 40.25 -3.23
C TRP A 764 25.68 40.01 -3.99
N ALA A 765 26.01 40.85 -4.98
CA ALA A 765 27.26 40.77 -5.72
C ALA A 765 28.48 41.12 -4.85
N ASP A 766 28.41 42.19 -4.05
CA ASP A 766 29.53 42.62 -3.21
C ASP A 766 29.94 41.56 -2.18
N GLY A 767 28.96 40.88 -1.58
CA GLY A 767 29.21 39.78 -0.66
C GLY A 767 29.80 38.53 -1.33
N ALA A 768 29.43 38.28 -2.60
CA ALA A 768 30.00 37.19 -3.40
C ALA A 768 31.47 37.47 -3.77
N LYS A 769 31.77 38.68 -4.25
CA LYS A 769 33.14 39.17 -4.54
C LYS A 769 34.07 39.01 -3.34
N MET A 770 33.60 39.40 -2.15
CA MET A 770 34.35 39.24 -0.90
C MET A 770 34.59 37.76 -0.54
N ASN A 771 33.61 36.88 -0.75
CA ASN A 771 33.75 35.46 -0.44
C ASN A 771 34.73 34.77 -1.39
N THR A 772 34.63 35.01 -2.71
CA THR A 772 35.57 34.48 -3.72
C THR A 772 36.99 34.93 -3.43
N ARG A 773 37.21 36.23 -3.20
CA ARG A 773 38.53 36.78 -2.83
C ARG A 773 39.07 36.17 -1.54
N SER A 774 38.20 35.93 -0.55
CA SER A 774 38.60 35.29 0.72
C SER A 774 39.05 33.84 0.56
N GLN A 775 38.57 33.11 -0.46
CA GLN A 775 39.00 31.74 -0.74
C GLN A 775 40.28 31.71 -1.56
N GLN A 776 40.43 32.62 -2.53
CA GLN A 776 41.67 32.80 -3.28
C GLN A 776 42.86 33.14 -2.37
N LEU A 777 42.64 33.93 -1.30
CA LEU A 777 43.67 34.29 -0.32
C LEU A 777 43.96 33.21 0.74
N LYS A 778 43.21 32.10 0.78
CA LYS A 778 43.38 30.99 1.75
C LYS A 778 44.21 29.83 1.20
N ARG A 779 44.47 29.83 -0.10
CA ARG A 779 45.42 28.95 -0.77
C ARG A 779 46.81 29.58 -0.64
#